data_AF-A0A1C0BU39-F1
#
_entry.id   AF-A0A1C0BU39-F1
#
_cell.length_a   1.000
_cell.length_b   1.000
_cell.length_c   1.000
_cell.angle_alpha   90.00
_cell.angle_beta   90.00
_cell.angle_gamma   90.00
#
_symmetry.space_group_name_H-M   'P 1'
#
loop_
_entity.id
_entity.type
_entity.pdbx_description
1 polymer ?
#
loop_
_entity_poly.entity_id
_entity_poly.type
_entity_poly.pdbx_seq_one_letter_code
_entity_poly.pdbx_strand_id
1 'polypeptide(L)'
;MKSNVRNNFFVSGCIILLMISMLPVSGGALRKAETVTSKTVESIEKQSLDASQIYELNDKNTFASIIYDANNKNQESIQITVPSGGYVETETISIGNHGTLKNVTVDTTQGTLTIEGKLFLYGQSKFDYIGQNEVNLVVPQATGNESHTCIDLNDASLARVTNISGNYQTGDNRLNNFNEGIYITNNASIVVEGDIRNLANPLTIMNAEEYASVHVKGDFKNNYYGINADTLDNVSEAIKIKVDGLFQSDQITFTISGKVQFETKQKIVSNGSLFAFLGDIDKPSEFSVKAKAIESSQHQLHYTVIGDTTLTMEGLNDLHMTHHVNLANDAQLTLNANIIGKSSGGLIRTNGEGSIVIDGHVVNLKGLAVVANDDNPIFINQDALILGIGTDITDVVLSTTISNDGAIVAWDKSNIEKKPANSQVGLEIFAKQYEDVCWVYADDGSRWLAYNDIRIVKDDSQNESKQGTFEIGIGDDYEYHSVNELLAAIVDEGYSDLTIKIATDHVVETERIVLGIHEQDFEIDYGYECNLTIDTSDYGLLVQGGLSVYDTYRFDYIGNKGVDLRLENSDTALTVAGNGYARVHSIESKQSENDVPQLPNWAVYANNQATVVVEGSITNVDLGIQISEDASVEVKGDVITRMRGVSTVHVYDNQTNQNARASVKIDGDLKSETTLYSYYTNLDVVVLGTVETTIEDGIFFMGEDATMNVKVGAIEGSTKDFYAATVVDSLLKIEVVDAIEKPLSFRMNQGQIHIVGTWTGASNKPLIDVVGMGSTVVDQGGIINHKGPALSCELSIMNVTIGSDGYLVGKGNLLTDVIGNFPDFDARVANTGSSLSNKGTIVAWDGKIEAKKQDSTQGLLTFGETAKQATWHFDENNEAWIALAKKPLTQIEGITKFVDKEVTPEGPSTDKPQISTSNPQTSPESGDTTNAVLWIVVLAAAGLGIVFVIYRNKKK
;
A
#
# COMPACT_ATOMS: atom_id res chain seq x y z
N MET A 1 48.52 -54.27 -15.84
CA MET A 1 48.73 -55.50 -15.03
C MET A 1 47.54 -55.66 -14.10
N LYS A 2 46.86 -56.83 -14.16
CA LYS A 2 45.71 -57.34 -13.37
C LYS A 2 44.47 -56.42 -13.31
N SER A 3 43.44 -56.52 -14.15
CA SER A 3 42.52 -57.63 -14.52
C SER A 3 41.63 -58.17 -13.39
N ASN A 4 40.31 -57.94 -13.52
CA ASN A 4 39.21 -58.93 -13.62
C ASN A 4 37.88 -58.14 -13.50
N VAL A 5 37.01 -57.99 -14.51
CA VAL A 5 36.18 -58.94 -15.29
C VAL A 5 35.29 -59.86 -14.44
N ARG A 6 33.97 -59.55 -14.44
CA ARG A 6 32.80 -60.43 -14.73
C ARG A 6 31.52 -59.59 -14.58
N ASN A 7 30.81 -59.18 -15.64
CA ASN A 7 29.81 -59.93 -16.44
C ASN A 7 28.88 -60.82 -15.60
N ASN A 8 27.57 -60.52 -15.50
CA ASN A 8 26.56 -60.97 -16.47
C ASN A 8 25.07 -60.70 -16.07
N PHE A 9 24.28 -60.37 -17.11
CA PHE A 9 22.83 -60.54 -17.36
C PHE A 9 21.79 -59.64 -16.63
N PHE A 10 21.04 -58.75 -17.31
CA PHE A 10 19.94 -58.87 -18.32
C PHE A 10 18.55 -59.19 -17.74
N VAL A 11 17.61 -58.22 -17.77
CA VAL A 11 16.33 -58.23 -18.55
C VAL A 11 15.36 -57.12 -18.05
N SER A 12 14.86 -56.36 -19.04
CA SER A 12 13.60 -55.59 -19.18
C SER A 12 13.00 -54.75 -18.05
N GLY A 13 12.92 -53.44 -18.33
CA GLY A 13 11.66 -52.70 -18.43
C GLY A 13 10.95 -52.31 -17.14
N CYS A 14 10.96 -51.01 -16.82
CA CYS A 14 9.76 -50.22 -16.50
C CYS A 14 10.11 -48.78 -16.12
N ILE A 15 9.30 -47.86 -16.65
CA ILE A 15 8.76 -46.67 -16.00
C ILE A 15 9.78 -45.62 -15.51
N ILE A 16 9.75 -44.47 -16.20
CA ILE A 16 10.18 -43.18 -15.65
C ILE A 16 9.29 -42.89 -14.43
N LEU A 17 9.82 -43.07 -13.24
CA LEU A 17 9.21 -42.64 -11.99
C LEU A 17 9.72 -41.22 -11.71
N LEU A 18 8.84 -40.24 -11.93
CA LEU A 18 8.92 -38.90 -11.35
C LEU A 18 9.05 -39.06 -9.83
N MET A 19 10.26 -38.91 -9.28
CA MET A 19 10.44 -38.69 -7.85
C MET A 19 10.30 -37.20 -7.59
N ILE A 20 9.05 -36.78 -7.36
CA ILE A 20 8.75 -35.60 -6.56
C ILE A 20 9.27 -35.92 -5.16
N SER A 21 10.39 -35.36 -4.75
CA SER A 21 10.82 -35.42 -3.35
C SER A 21 10.01 -34.40 -2.55
N MET A 22 8.75 -34.74 -2.27
CA MET A 22 8.11 -34.32 -1.03
C MET A 22 8.81 -35.08 0.09
N LEU A 23 9.69 -34.42 0.83
CA LEU A 23 10.06 -34.92 2.16
C LEU A 23 9.10 -34.32 3.20
N PRO A 24 8.52 -35.19 4.04
CA PRO A 24 7.49 -34.86 4.99
C PRO A 24 8.10 -34.27 6.25
N VAL A 25 7.49 -33.24 6.81
CA VAL A 25 7.75 -32.88 8.20
C VAL A 25 6.94 -33.85 9.06
N SER A 26 7.62 -34.88 9.56
CA SER A 26 7.09 -35.86 10.51
C SER A 26 7.08 -35.29 11.93
N GLY A 27 5.88 -35.17 12.50
CA GLY A 27 5.51 -35.78 13.78
C GLY A 27 6.12 -35.30 15.10
N GLY A 28 5.27 -34.73 15.96
CA GLY A 28 5.38 -34.73 17.42
C GLY A 28 4.53 -33.61 18.02
N ALA A 29 3.53 -33.81 18.87
CA ALA A 29 2.98 -35.02 19.46
C ALA A 29 1.48 -34.79 19.74
N LEU A 30 0.61 -35.30 18.88
CA LEU A 30 -0.80 -35.44 19.26
C LEU A 30 -0.94 -36.74 20.03
N ARG A 31 -1.23 -36.60 21.33
CA ARG A 31 -1.67 -37.67 22.22
C ARG A 31 -2.67 -38.54 21.47
N LYS A 32 -2.55 -39.86 21.66
CA LYS A 32 -3.54 -40.86 21.23
C LYS A 32 -4.94 -40.36 21.59
N ALA A 33 -5.62 -39.72 20.64
CA ALA A 33 -7.06 -39.63 20.66
C ALA A 33 -7.52 -41.07 20.64
N GLU A 34 -8.24 -41.47 21.69
CA GLU A 34 -9.01 -42.68 21.68
C GLU A 34 -9.72 -42.72 20.34
N THR A 35 -9.48 -43.81 19.60
CA THR A 35 -10.23 -44.14 18.40
C THR A 35 -11.69 -44.16 18.83
N VAL A 36 -12.38 -43.03 18.68
CA VAL A 36 -13.82 -43.02 18.61
C VAL A 36 -14.07 -43.83 17.35
N THR A 37 -14.37 -45.11 17.56
CA THR A 37 -15.06 -45.94 16.59
C THR A 37 -16.33 -45.18 16.26
N SER A 38 -16.21 -44.28 15.28
CA SER A 38 -17.29 -43.99 14.38
C SER A 38 -17.82 -45.35 13.98
N LYS A 39 -19.15 -45.52 14.03
CA LYS A 39 -19.79 -46.44 13.09
C LYS A 39 -19.36 -45.92 11.73
N THR A 40 -18.20 -46.38 11.29
CA THR A 40 -17.81 -46.44 9.91
C THR A 40 -19.03 -47.09 9.29
N VAL A 41 -19.71 -46.37 8.40
CA VAL A 41 -20.66 -46.98 7.49
C VAL A 41 -19.86 -48.12 6.89
N GLU A 42 -20.06 -49.32 7.44
CA GLU A 42 -19.45 -50.53 6.94
C GLU A 42 -19.71 -50.49 5.45
N SER A 43 -18.65 -50.74 4.68
CA SER A 43 -18.72 -51.05 3.26
C SER A 43 -20.10 -51.59 2.95
N ILE A 44 -20.90 -50.81 2.20
CA ILE A 44 -22.19 -51.26 1.70
C ILE A 44 -21.87 -52.38 0.71
N GLU A 45 -21.56 -53.56 1.26
CA GLU A 45 -21.56 -54.82 0.58
C GLU A 45 -23.00 -54.99 0.12
N LYS A 46 -23.22 -54.67 -1.16
CA LYS A 46 -24.28 -55.15 -2.04
C LYS A 46 -25.35 -55.99 -1.33
N GLN A 47 -26.17 -55.37 -0.47
CA GLN A 47 -27.53 -55.83 -0.30
C GLN A 47 -28.26 -55.30 -1.51
N SER A 48 -28.19 -56.04 -2.62
CA SER A 48 -29.19 -55.92 -3.66
C SER A 48 -30.50 -56.30 -3.00
N LEU A 49 -31.29 -55.32 -2.58
CA LEU A 49 -32.73 -55.52 -2.47
C LEU A 49 -33.17 -55.93 -3.87
N ASP A 50 -33.51 -57.21 -4.05
CA ASP A 50 -34.02 -57.73 -5.31
C ASP A 50 -35.12 -56.78 -5.79
N ALA A 51 -34.90 -56.13 -6.94
CA ALA A 51 -35.87 -55.21 -7.50
C ALA A 51 -37.18 -55.97 -7.69
N SER A 52 -38.28 -55.47 -7.14
CA SER A 52 -39.58 -56.14 -7.26
C SER A 52 -40.06 -56.13 -8.72
N GLN A 53 -39.55 -55.19 -9.51
CA GLN A 53 -39.76 -55.14 -10.96
C GLN A 53 -38.56 -54.48 -11.68
N ILE A 54 -38.25 -54.98 -12.88
CA ILE A 54 -37.27 -54.38 -13.81
C ILE A 54 -38.02 -53.76 -14.99
N TYR A 55 -37.64 -52.53 -15.35
CA TYR A 55 -38.16 -51.75 -16.47
C TYR A 55 -37.03 -51.39 -17.45
N GLU A 56 -37.38 -51.11 -18.70
CA GLU A 56 -36.45 -50.65 -19.73
C GLU A 56 -37.02 -49.37 -20.37
N LEU A 57 -36.19 -48.33 -20.48
CA LEU A 57 -36.56 -47.07 -21.12
C LEU A 57 -36.65 -47.24 -22.64
N ASN A 58 -37.70 -46.69 -23.23
CA ASN A 58 -37.92 -46.68 -24.69
C ASN A 58 -38.94 -45.60 -25.07
N ASP A 59 -39.22 -45.42 -26.37
CA ASP A 59 -40.17 -44.42 -26.89
C ASP A 59 -41.58 -44.46 -26.28
N LYS A 60 -41.98 -45.58 -25.64
CA LYS A 60 -43.29 -45.74 -24.98
C LYS A 60 -43.24 -45.63 -23.45
N ASN A 61 -42.06 -45.83 -22.86
CA ASN A 61 -41.82 -45.83 -21.43
C ASN A 61 -40.77 -44.77 -21.09
N THR A 62 -41.22 -43.58 -20.72
CA THR A 62 -40.34 -42.53 -20.20
C THR A 62 -39.98 -42.81 -18.74
N PHE A 63 -38.95 -42.13 -18.22
CA PHE A 63 -38.55 -42.33 -16.84
C PHE A 63 -39.69 -41.92 -15.90
N ALA A 64 -40.31 -40.77 -16.14
CA ALA A 64 -41.49 -40.31 -15.40
C ALA A 64 -42.66 -41.29 -15.45
N SER A 65 -42.96 -41.88 -16.62
CA SER A 65 -44.09 -42.81 -16.75
C SER A 65 -43.85 -44.15 -16.04
N ILE A 66 -42.61 -44.63 -15.99
CA ILE A 66 -42.21 -45.81 -15.20
C ILE A 66 -42.39 -45.54 -13.70
N ILE A 67 -41.94 -44.39 -13.22
CA ILE A 67 -42.09 -43.99 -11.81
C ILE A 67 -43.57 -43.89 -11.44
N TYR A 68 -44.40 -43.29 -12.31
CA TYR A 68 -45.85 -43.21 -12.12
C TYR A 68 -46.52 -44.61 -12.10
N ASP A 69 -46.15 -45.50 -13.03
CA ASP A 69 -46.64 -46.89 -13.06
C ASP A 69 -46.25 -47.70 -11.82
N ALA A 70 -44.99 -47.60 -11.39
CA ALA A 70 -44.47 -48.29 -10.22
C ALA A 70 -45.20 -47.86 -8.93
N ASN A 71 -45.46 -46.57 -8.78
CA ASN A 71 -46.28 -46.04 -7.69
C ASN A 71 -47.71 -46.58 -7.73
N ASN A 72 -48.38 -46.58 -8.89
CA ASN A 72 -49.75 -47.12 -9.02
C ASN A 72 -49.84 -48.62 -8.75
N LYS A 73 -48.77 -49.36 -9.03
CA LYS A 73 -48.66 -50.80 -8.76
C LYS A 73 -48.15 -51.13 -7.36
N ASN A 74 -48.03 -50.13 -6.48
CA ASN A 74 -47.52 -50.27 -5.12
C ASN A 74 -46.19 -51.06 -5.05
N GLN A 75 -45.27 -50.79 -5.98
CA GLN A 75 -43.92 -51.36 -5.93
C GLN A 75 -43.12 -50.68 -4.81
N GLU A 76 -42.24 -51.42 -4.13
CA GLU A 76 -41.36 -50.87 -3.10
C GLU A 76 -39.96 -50.55 -3.66
N SER A 77 -39.48 -51.37 -4.60
CA SER A 77 -38.14 -51.27 -5.20
C SER A 77 -38.19 -51.59 -6.68
N ILE A 78 -37.64 -50.74 -7.54
CA ILE A 78 -37.57 -51.00 -8.99
C ILE A 78 -36.15 -50.80 -9.53
N GLN A 79 -35.86 -51.48 -10.64
CA GLN A 79 -34.68 -51.24 -11.45
C GLN A 79 -35.08 -50.74 -12.84
N ILE A 80 -34.40 -49.72 -13.36
CA ILE A 80 -34.68 -49.12 -14.68
C ILE A 80 -33.40 -49.19 -15.54
N THR A 81 -33.45 -49.94 -16.64
CA THR A 81 -32.33 -50.05 -17.59
C THR A 81 -32.36 -48.93 -18.63
N VAL A 82 -31.22 -48.27 -18.80
CA VAL A 82 -31.01 -47.21 -19.78
C VAL A 82 -30.46 -47.81 -21.09
N PRO A 83 -31.10 -47.56 -22.25
CA PRO A 83 -30.65 -48.09 -23.53
C PRO A 83 -29.36 -47.40 -24.00
N SER A 84 -28.70 -47.99 -25.01
CA SER A 84 -27.53 -47.38 -25.64
C SER A 84 -27.87 -46.07 -26.35
N GLY A 85 -26.98 -45.07 -26.25
CA GLY A 85 -27.12 -43.77 -26.94
C GLY A 85 -27.52 -42.57 -26.06
N GLY A 86 -27.69 -42.79 -24.75
CA GLY A 86 -28.04 -41.74 -23.80
C GLY A 86 -29.56 -41.43 -23.80
N TYR A 87 -30.11 -41.16 -22.63
CA TYR A 87 -31.52 -40.80 -22.43
C TYR A 87 -31.63 -39.49 -21.68
N VAL A 88 -32.54 -38.61 -22.12
CA VAL A 88 -32.81 -37.33 -21.47
C VAL A 88 -34.24 -37.33 -20.93
N GLU A 89 -34.39 -37.10 -19.63
CA GLU A 89 -35.68 -36.88 -18.97
C GLU A 89 -35.86 -35.40 -18.65
N THR A 90 -36.92 -34.79 -19.17
CA THR A 90 -37.21 -33.37 -18.98
C THR A 90 -38.34 -33.13 -17.97
N GLU A 91 -39.09 -34.18 -17.61
CA GLU A 91 -40.15 -34.09 -16.61
C GLU A 91 -39.59 -34.17 -15.18
N THR A 92 -40.34 -33.60 -14.24
CA THR A 92 -40.03 -33.69 -12.82
C THR A 92 -40.27 -35.10 -12.30
N ILE A 93 -39.29 -35.67 -11.61
CA ILE A 93 -39.35 -37.01 -11.02
C ILE A 93 -39.59 -36.89 -9.52
N SER A 94 -40.58 -37.60 -8.99
CA SER A 94 -40.89 -37.62 -7.56
C SER A 94 -40.93 -39.05 -7.02
N ILE A 95 -40.09 -39.34 -6.01
CA ILE A 95 -40.00 -40.65 -5.35
C ILE A 95 -40.35 -40.47 -3.88
N GLY A 96 -41.15 -41.38 -3.32
CA GLY A 96 -41.51 -41.40 -1.90
C GLY A 96 -42.62 -40.42 -1.46
N ASN A 97 -43.03 -39.46 -2.29
CA ASN A 97 -43.99 -38.39 -1.93
C ASN A 97 -45.39 -38.92 -1.56
N HIS A 98 -45.91 -39.93 -2.27
CA HIS A 98 -47.27 -40.45 -2.07
C HIS A 98 -47.43 -41.97 -2.29
N GLY A 99 -46.37 -42.78 -2.11
CA GLY A 99 -46.40 -44.19 -2.52
C GLY A 99 -45.51 -45.14 -1.70
N THR A 100 -45.66 -46.43 -1.98
CA THR A 100 -44.78 -47.50 -1.46
C THR A 100 -43.39 -47.47 -2.06
N LEU A 101 -43.18 -46.79 -3.20
CA LEU A 101 -41.91 -46.78 -3.91
C LEU A 101 -40.87 -46.04 -3.07
N LYS A 102 -39.94 -46.81 -2.51
CA LYS A 102 -38.82 -46.31 -1.70
C LYS A 102 -37.50 -46.41 -2.44
N ASN A 103 -37.28 -47.43 -3.25
CA ASN A 103 -35.97 -47.67 -3.87
C ASN A 103 -36.05 -47.63 -5.40
N VAL A 104 -35.25 -46.78 -6.03
CA VAL A 104 -35.08 -46.74 -7.48
C VAL A 104 -33.61 -46.92 -7.81
N THR A 105 -33.29 -47.96 -8.58
CA THR A 105 -31.93 -48.21 -9.10
C THR A 105 -31.90 -48.06 -10.62
N VAL A 106 -31.04 -47.20 -11.14
CA VAL A 106 -30.85 -47.03 -12.59
C VAL A 106 -29.67 -47.89 -13.05
N ASP A 107 -29.87 -48.71 -14.08
CA ASP A 107 -28.79 -49.46 -14.73
C ASP A 107 -28.30 -48.69 -15.96
N THR A 108 -27.16 -48.03 -15.80
CA THR A 108 -26.45 -47.26 -16.83
C THR A 108 -25.37 -48.10 -17.52
N THR A 109 -25.39 -49.44 -17.45
CA THR A 109 -24.35 -50.27 -18.09
C THR A 109 -24.27 -50.05 -19.61
N GLN A 110 -25.39 -49.73 -20.28
CA GLN A 110 -25.44 -49.55 -21.73
C GLN A 110 -25.49 -48.09 -22.21
N GLY A 111 -25.94 -47.14 -21.39
CA GLY A 111 -26.06 -45.74 -21.78
C GLY A 111 -26.17 -44.80 -20.58
N THR A 112 -26.10 -43.49 -20.86
CA THR A 112 -26.16 -42.40 -19.87
C THR A 112 -27.60 -41.95 -19.63
N LEU A 113 -27.90 -41.50 -18.40
CA LEU A 113 -29.15 -40.84 -18.07
C LEU A 113 -28.86 -39.37 -17.74
N THR A 114 -29.52 -38.44 -18.42
CA THR A 114 -29.51 -37.02 -18.07
C THR A 114 -30.92 -36.62 -17.63
N ILE A 115 -31.05 -36.03 -16.45
CA ILE A 115 -32.30 -35.45 -15.95
C ILE A 115 -32.17 -33.93 -16.06
N GLU A 116 -32.88 -33.36 -17.01
CA GLU A 116 -33.06 -31.90 -17.18
C GLU A 116 -34.30 -31.40 -16.43
N GLY A 117 -35.17 -32.30 -15.96
CA GLY A 117 -36.21 -31.99 -14.96
C GLY A 117 -35.67 -31.95 -13.53
N LYS A 118 -36.55 -31.73 -12.55
CA LYS A 118 -36.18 -31.75 -11.11
C LYS A 118 -36.35 -33.16 -10.52
N LEU A 119 -35.38 -33.63 -9.74
CA LEU A 119 -35.49 -34.88 -8.96
C LEU A 119 -35.88 -34.58 -7.52
N PHE A 120 -37.04 -35.06 -7.08
CA PHE A 120 -37.55 -34.94 -5.72
C PHE A 120 -37.57 -36.28 -5.00
N LEU A 121 -36.89 -36.39 -3.85
CA LEU A 121 -36.93 -37.56 -2.98
C LEU A 121 -37.58 -37.19 -1.64
N TYR A 122 -38.58 -37.97 -1.21
CA TYR A 122 -39.34 -37.74 0.01
C TYR A 122 -39.31 -38.95 0.97
N GLY A 123 -39.25 -38.67 2.27
CA GLY A 123 -39.16 -39.67 3.34
C GLY A 123 -38.00 -40.64 3.11
N GLN A 124 -38.05 -41.84 3.67
CA GLN A 124 -36.98 -42.87 3.56
C GLN A 124 -36.80 -43.48 2.16
N SER A 125 -36.79 -42.66 1.11
CA SER A 125 -36.56 -43.05 -0.27
C SER A 125 -35.08 -42.99 -0.63
N LYS A 126 -34.70 -43.80 -1.62
CA LYS A 126 -33.36 -43.96 -2.13
C LYS A 126 -33.37 -43.95 -3.66
N PHE A 127 -32.47 -43.15 -4.24
CA PHE A 127 -32.14 -43.14 -5.66
C PHE A 127 -30.67 -43.53 -5.84
N ASP A 128 -30.42 -44.56 -6.65
CA ASP A 128 -29.09 -45.14 -6.85
C ASP A 128 -28.89 -45.57 -8.32
N TYR A 129 -27.65 -45.88 -8.71
CA TYR A 129 -27.35 -46.40 -10.04
C TYR A 129 -26.21 -47.45 -10.06
N ILE A 130 -26.25 -48.34 -11.05
CA ILE A 130 -25.21 -49.34 -11.34
C ILE A 130 -24.77 -49.17 -12.79
N GLY A 131 -23.50 -49.42 -13.08
CA GLY A 131 -22.94 -49.26 -14.42
C GLY A 131 -21.74 -48.33 -14.45
N GLN A 132 -21.13 -48.17 -15.63
CA GLN A 132 -19.97 -47.31 -15.84
C GLN A 132 -20.32 -45.97 -16.50
N ASN A 133 -21.53 -45.84 -17.07
CA ASN A 133 -21.97 -44.60 -17.70
C ASN A 133 -22.70 -43.70 -16.68
N GLU A 134 -22.80 -42.43 -17.03
CA GLU A 134 -23.16 -41.34 -16.12
C GLU A 134 -24.67 -41.22 -15.85
N VAL A 135 -25.01 -40.75 -14.64
CA VAL A 135 -26.30 -40.16 -14.28
C VAL A 135 -26.09 -38.69 -14.00
N ASN A 136 -26.47 -37.82 -14.94
CA ASN A 136 -26.24 -36.38 -14.88
C ASN A 136 -27.52 -35.63 -14.52
N LEU A 137 -27.42 -34.65 -13.63
CA LEU A 137 -28.49 -33.69 -13.34
C LEU A 137 -28.14 -32.34 -13.94
N VAL A 138 -29.08 -31.72 -14.65
CA VAL A 138 -28.88 -30.42 -15.29
C VAL A 138 -30.00 -29.47 -14.86
N VAL A 139 -29.66 -28.24 -14.49
CA VAL A 139 -30.70 -27.23 -14.17
C VAL A 139 -31.52 -27.00 -15.44
N PRO A 140 -32.87 -27.11 -15.39
CA PRO A 140 -33.71 -26.80 -16.54
C PRO A 140 -33.44 -25.37 -17.03
N GLN A 141 -33.44 -25.15 -18.34
CA GLN A 141 -33.27 -23.79 -18.88
C GLN A 141 -34.37 -22.87 -18.35
N ALA A 142 -33.99 -21.88 -17.53
CA ALA A 142 -34.90 -20.92 -16.94
C ALA A 142 -35.60 -20.09 -18.04
N THR A 143 -36.91 -20.25 -18.19
CA THR A 143 -37.78 -19.34 -18.94
C THR A 143 -38.60 -18.50 -17.95
N GLY A 144 -37.97 -17.56 -17.24
CA GLY A 144 -38.64 -16.70 -16.24
C GLY A 144 -37.79 -16.44 -15.00
N ASN A 145 -38.41 -15.87 -13.96
CA ASN A 145 -37.78 -15.55 -12.65
C ASN A 145 -38.05 -16.65 -11.59
N GLU A 146 -38.27 -17.90 -12.00
CA GLU A 146 -38.54 -19.00 -11.05
C GLU A 146 -37.21 -19.59 -10.54
N SER A 147 -37.15 -19.95 -9.26
CA SER A 147 -36.02 -20.71 -8.71
C SER A 147 -36.07 -22.13 -9.26
N HIS A 148 -34.95 -22.62 -9.80
CA HIS A 148 -34.82 -23.96 -10.37
C HIS A 148 -33.77 -24.76 -9.60
N THR A 149 -34.20 -25.86 -8.97
CA THR A 149 -33.32 -26.81 -8.27
C THR A 149 -33.10 -28.07 -9.10
N CYS A 150 -31.89 -28.63 -9.20
CA CYS A 150 -31.68 -29.94 -9.82
C CYS A 150 -32.24 -31.09 -8.98
N ILE A 151 -31.92 -31.11 -7.68
CA ILE A 151 -32.34 -32.17 -6.76
C ILE A 151 -32.82 -31.60 -5.43
N ASP A 152 -33.95 -32.10 -4.96
CA ASP A 152 -34.59 -31.72 -3.70
C ASP A 152 -34.83 -32.96 -2.84
N LEU A 153 -34.24 -32.95 -1.65
CA LEU A 153 -34.17 -34.08 -0.74
C LEU A 153 -34.88 -33.72 0.56
N ASN A 154 -35.97 -34.42 0.85
CA ASN A 154 -36.75 -34.25 2.06
C ASN A 154 -36.83 -35.57 2.84
N ASP A 155 -36.14 -35.67 3.98
CA ASP A 155 -36.04 -36.89 4.78
C ASP A 155 -35.47 -38.14 4.03
N ALA A 156 -34.77 -37.90 2.91
CA ALA A 156 -34.28 -38.91 1.97
C ALA A 156 -33.09 -39.73 2.49
N SER A 157 -33.18 -41.05 2.43
CA SER A 157 -32.11 -41.93 2.92
C SER A 157 -30.82 -41.80 2.11
N LEU A 158 -30.91 -41.72 0.77
CA LEU A 158 -29.75 -41.55 -0.11
C LEU A 158 -30.13 -41.13 -1.54
N ALA A 159 -29.44 -40.13 -2.08
CA ALA A 159 -29.34 -39.93 -3.53
C ALA A 159 -27.89 -40.17 -4.00
N ARG A 160 -27.68 -40.96 -5.05
CA ARG A 160 -26.37 -41.06 -5.72
C ARG A 160 -26.47 -40.70 -7.19
N VAL A 161 -25.66 -39.74 -7.63
CA VAL A 161 -25.58 -39.24 -9.01
C VAL A 161 -24.14 -39.03 -9.46
N THR A 162 -23.91 -38.83 -10.75
CA THR A 162 -22.56 -38.61 -11.30
C THR A 162 -22.19 -37.13 -11.30
N ASN A 163 -22.90 -36.27 -12.04
CA ASN A 163 -22.58 -34.83 -12.13
C ASN A 163 -23.83 -33.98 -11.91
N ILE A 164 -23.63 -32.74 -11.43
CA ILE A 164 -24.68 -31.70 -11.35
C ILE A 164 -24.18 -30.46 -12.08
N SER A 165 -24.94 -29.93 -13.03
CA SER A 165 -24.53 -28.74 -13.77
C SER A 165 -25.65 -27.74 -14.04
N GLY A 166 -25.35 -26.46 -13.90
CA GLY A 166 -26.22 -25.37 -14.34
C GLY A 166 -25.73 -24.67 -15.60
N ASN A 167 -26.32 -23.51 -15.87
CA ASN A 167 -26.00 -22.62 -16.99
C ASN A 167 -25.55 -21.23 -16.54
N TYR A 168 -25.10 -21.08 -15.29
CA TYR A 168 -24.52 -19.83 -14.81
C TYR A 168 -23.27 -19.48 -15.63
N GLN A 169 -23.22 -18.25 -16.17
CA GLN A 169 -22.05 -17.71 -16.85
C GLN A 169 -21.52 -16.52 -16.05
N THR A 170 -20.27 -16.63 -15.62
CA THR A 170 -19.51 -15.57 -14.95
C THR A 170 -19.47 -14.32 -15.85
N GLY A 171 -20.00 -13.18 -15.39
CA GLY A 171 -19.94 -11.88 -16.07
C GLY A 171 -21.28 -11.26 -16.52
N ASP A 172 -22.41 -11.97 -16.43
CA ASP A 172 -23.73 -11.39 -16.68
C ASP A 172 -24.37 -10.97 -15.34
N ASN A 173 -24.63 -9.67 -15.13
CA ASN A 173 -25.24 -9.09 -13.91
C ASN A 173 -26.68 -9.57 -13.63
N ARG A 174 -27.15 -10.61 -14.30
CA ARG A 174 -28.47 -11.22 -14.09
C ARG A 174 -28.43 -12.20 -12.92
N LEU A 175 -28.22 -11.65 -11.73
CA LEU A 175 -28.44 -12.30 -10.42
C LEU A 175 -29.90 -12.78 -10.19
N ASN A 176 -30.80 -12.58 -11.14
CA ASN A 176 -32.24 -12.78 -10.95
C ASN A 176 -32.74 -14.22 -11.12
N ASN A 177 -31.88 -15.17 -11.53
CA ASN A 177 -32.27 -16.56 -11.69
C ASN A 177 -31.56 -17.42 -10.62
N PHE A 178 -32.28 -17.74 -9.55
CA PHE A 178 -31.82 -18.65 -8.50
C PHE A 178 -31.70 -20.08 -9.08
N ASN A 179 -30.53 -20.42 -9.59
CA ASN A 179 -30.20 -21.77 -10.05
C ASN A 179 -29.56 -22.56 -8.90
N GLU A 180 -30.33 -23.44 -8.27
CA GLU A 180 -29.89 -24.29 -7.16
C GLU A 180 -29.45 -25.68 -7.64
N GLY A 181 -28.32 -26.18 -7.16
CA GLY A 181 -27.87 -27.54 -7.42
C GLY A 181 -28.60 -28.54 -6.54
N ILE A 182 -28.17 -28.60 -5.28
CA ILE A 182 -28.70 -29.51 -4.26
C ILE A 182 -29.47 -28.70 -3.23
N TYR A 183 -30.71 -29.09 -2.95
CA TYR A 183 -31.53 -28.52 -1.88
C TYR A 183 -31.95 -29.63 -0.92
N ILE A 184 -31.57 -29.53 0.34
CA ILE A 184 -31.94 -30.47 1.40
C ILE A 184 -32.89 -29.77 2.37
N THR A 185 -34.05 -30.37 2.60
CA THR A 185 -34.95 -30.04 3.71
C THR A 185 -35.02 -31.21 4.69
N ASN A 186 -34.80 -31.00 5.98
CA ASN A 186 -34.72 -32.07 6.99
C ASN A 186 -33.52 -33.02 6.78
N ASN A 187 -33.67 -34.31 7.09
CA ASN A 187 -32.55 -35.25 7.16
C ASN A 187 -32.26 -35.94 5.81
N ALA A 188 -31.09 -35.72 5.22
CA ALA A 188 -30.79 -36.38 3.95
C ALA A 188 -29.31 -36.70 3.71
N SER A 189 -29.06 -37.71 2.85
CA SER A 189 -27.73 -38.02 2.33
C SER A 189 -27.67 -37.94 0.81
N ILE A 190 -26.60 -37.35 0.28
CA ILE A 190 -26.30 -37.35 -1.17
C ILE A 190 -24.82 -37.63 -1.44
N VAL A 191 -24.58 -38.40 -2.50
CA VAL A 191 -23.25 -38.66 -3.07
C VAL A 191 -23.23 -38.23 -4.54
N VAL A 192 -22.34 -37.31 -4.88
CA VAL A 192 -22.04 -36.90 -6.26
C VAL A 192 -20.65 -37.44 -6.61
N GLU A 193 -20.59 -38.38 -7.56
CA GLU A 193 -19.36 -39.09 -7.91
C GLU A 193 -18.37 -38.24 -8.74
N GLY A 194 -18.85 -37.18 -9.39
CA GLY A 194 -18.10 -36.23 -10.22
C GLY A 194 -18.30 -34.78 -9.76
N ASP A 195 -18.48 -33.86 -10.70
CA ASP A 195 -18.40 -32.41 -10.45
C ASP A 195 -19.77 -31.75 -10.23
N ILE A 196 -19.74 -30.63 -9.49
CA ILE A 196 -20.84 -29.66 -9.34
C ILE A 196 -20.41 -28.31 -9.94
N ARG A 197 -21.05 -27.87 -11.03
CA ARG A 197 -20.55 -26.73 -11.80
C ARG A 197 -21.60 -25.77 -12.36
N ASN A 198 -21.20 -24.52 -12.59
CA ASN A 198 -21.99 -23.48 -13.26
C ASN A 198 -23.36 -23.24 -12.60
N LEU A 199 -23.41 -23.23 -11.26
CA LEU A 199 -24.62 -22.99 -10.47
C LEU A 199 -24.53 -21.68 -9.72
N ALA A 200 -25.68 -21.03 -9.51
CA ALA A 200 -25.73 -19.85 -8.64
C ALA A 200 -25.58 -20.29 -7.17
N ASN A 201 -26.34 -21.29 -6.73
CA ASN A 201 -26.28 -21.85 -5.39
C ASN A 201 -26.06 -23.38 -5.48
N PRO A 202 -24.83 -23.88 -5.39
CA PRO A 202 -24.58 -25.30 -5.63
C PRO A 202 -25.11 -26.20 -4.49
N LEU A 203 -25.19 -25.69 -3.25
CA LEU A 203 -25.72 -26.42 -2.10
C LEU A 203 -26.51 -25.51 -1.13
N THR A 204 -27.74 -25.91 -0.82
CA THR A 204 -28.61 -25.34 0.22
C THR A 204 -29.11 -26.44 1.15
N ILE A 205 -28.99 -26.25 2.46
CA ILE A 205 -29.49 -27.16 3.50
C ILE A 205 -30.36 -26.34 4.46
N MET A 206 -31.59 -26.80 4.71
CA MET A 206 -32.51 -26.16 5.65
C MET A 206 -33.20 -27.17 6.58
N ASN A 207 -33.40 -26.80 7.84
CA ASN A 207 -34.21 -27.53 8.83
C ASN A 207 -33.75 -28.98 9.13
N ALA A 208 -32.46 -29.31 8.95
CA ALA A 208 -31.96 -30.64 9.31
C ALA A 208 -32.00 -30.84 10.84
N GLU A 209 -32.77 -31.82 11.34
CA GLU A 209 -32.99 -32.05 12.78
C GLU A 209 -32.02 -33.06 13.40
N GLU A 210 -31.55 -34.07 12.66
CA GLU A 210 -30.66 -35.14 13.15
C GLU A 210 -29.35 -35.23 12.37
N TYR A 211 -29.39 -35.26 11.04
CA TYR A 211 -28.22 -35.36 10.18
C TYR A 211 -28.46 -34.83 8.76
N ALA A 212 -27.45 -34.22 8.16
CA ALA A 212 -27.37 -34.05 6.71
C ALA A 212 -25.94 -34.40 6.26
N SER A 213 -25.82 -35.19 5.19
CA SER A 213 -24.53 -35.69 4.69
C SER A 213 -24.40 -35.49 3.18
N VAL A 214 -23.47 -34.62 2.78
CA VAL A 214 -23.16 -34.34 1.37
C VAL A 214 -21.74 -34.82 1.09
N HIS A 215 -21.54 -35.73 0.14
CA HIS A 215 -20.21 -36.15 -0.33
C HIS A 215 -20.07 -35.94 -1.83
N VAL A 216 -19.20 -35.02 -2.23
CA VAL A 216 -18.83 -34.77 -3.62
C VAL A 216 -17.42 -35.31 -3.85
N LYS A 217 -17.26 -36.23 -4.81
CA LYS A 217 -15.96 -36.85 -5.10
C LYS A 217 -15.16 -36.08 -6.16
N GLY A 218 -15.82 -35.25 -6.97
CA GLY A 218 -15.17 -34.29 -7.88
C GLY A 218 -15.09 -32.88 -7.29
N ASP A 219 -15.11 -31.89 -8.17
CA ASP A 219 -14.92 -30.47 -7.84
C ASP A 219 -16.25 -29.72 -7.69
N PHE A 220 -16.28 -28.68 -6.85
CA PHE A 220 -17.18 -27.54 -7.02
C PHE A 220 -16.46 -26.50 -7.87
N LYS A 221 -16.96 -26.19 -9.07
CA LYS A 221 -16.25 -25.32 -10.01
C LYS A 221 -17.15 -24.31 -10.71
N ASN A 222 -16.69 -23.07 -10.85
CA ASN A 222 -17.39 -21.98 -11.54
C ASN A 222 -18.82 -21.75 -10.99
N ASN A 223 -18.99 -21.86 -9.68
CA ASN A 223 -20.26 -21.54 -9.02
C ASN A 223 -20.24 -20.09 -8.53
N TYR A 224 -21.39 -19.45 -8.39
CA TYR A 224 -21.45 -18.08 -7.90
C TYR A 224 -21.35 -18.03 -6.36
N TYR A 225 -22.34 -18.56 -5.66
CA TYR A 225 -22.35 -18.75 -4.21
C TYR A 225 -21.75 -20.11 -3.82
N GLY A 226 -21.48 -20.27 -2.52
CA GLY A 226 -20.94 -21.47 -1.91
C GLY A 226 -22.01 -22.38 -1.29
N ILE A 227 -22.10 -22.40 0.05
CA ILE A 227 -22.90 -23.35 0.82
C ILE A 227 -23.82 -22.57 1.77
N ASN A 228 -25.13 -22.69 1.59
CA ASN A 228 -26.11 -22.13 2.53
C ASN A 228 -26.63 -23.24 3.46
N ALA A 229 -26.51 -23.10 4.79
CA ALA A 229 -26.90 -24.16 5.74
C ALA A 229 -27.56 -23.59 7.01
N ASP A 230 -28.89 -23.52 7.02
CA ASP A 230 -29.70 -23.00 8.14
C ASP A 230 -30.41 -24.15 8.89
N THR A 231 -30.25 -24.28 10.21
CA THR A 231 -30.84 -25.37 10.99
C THR A 231 -31.80 -24.88 12.09
N LEU A 232 -32.93 -25.58 12.24
CA LEU A 232 -33.88 -25.42 13.34
C LEU A 232 -33.87 -26.68 14.22
N ASP A 233 -33.78 -26.45 15.52
CA ASP A 233 -33.95 -27.36 16.66
C ASP A 233 -33.11 -28.67 16.74
N ASN A 234 -32.26 -28.74 17.78
CA ASN A 234 -31.78 -29.99 18.40
C ASN A 234 -30.91 -30.95 17.57
N VAL A 235 -30.13 -30.47 16.59
CA VAL A 235 -29.18 -31.34 15.88
C VAL A 235 -28.09 -31.83 16.83
N SER A 236 -28.21 -33.09 17.26
CA SER A 236 -27.23 -33.75 18.12
C SER A 236 -25.94 -34.13 17.38
N GLU A 237 -25.99 -34.22 16.04
CA GLU A 237 -24.83 -34.49 15.16
C GLU A 237 -24.59 -33.33 14.17
N ALA A 238 -23.34 -33.06 13.83
CA ALA A 238 -23.02 -32.00 12.87
C ALA A 238 -23.45 -32.36 11.44
N ILE A 239 -23.95 -31.38 10.67
CA ILE A 239 -24.05 -31.47 9.20
C ILE A 239 -22.65 -31.74 8.65
N LYS A 240 -22.51 -32.75 7.79
CA LYS A 240 -21.22 -33.15 7.21
C LYS A 240 -21.23 -32.91 5.71
N ILE A 241 -20.34 -32.03 5.26
CA ILE A 241 -20.13 -31.74 3.85
C ILE A 241 -18.68 -32.10 3.53
N LYS A 242 -18.49 -33.05 2.62
CA LYS A 242 -17.18 -33.53 2.20
C LYS A 242 -16.99 -33.38 0.70
N VAL A 243 -15.89 -32.77 0.31
CA VAL A 243 -15.48 -32.57 -1.09
C VAL A 243 -14.09 -33.17 -1.29
N ASP A 244 -13.96 -34.17 -2.16
CA ASP A 244 -12.64 -34.75 -2.42
C ASP A 244 -11.80 -33.90 -3.41
N GLY A 245 -12.47 -33.05 -4.21
CA GLY A 245 -11.87 -32.12 -5.17
C GLY A 245 -11.75 -30.66 -4.68
N LEU A 246 -11.46 -29.76 -5.62
CA LEU A 246 -11.38 -28.30 -5.44
C LEU A 246 -12.75 -27.72 -5.08
N PHE A 247 -12.79 -26.77 -4.15
CA PHE A 247 -13.98 -25.96 -3.89
C PHE A 247 -13.77 -24.53 -4.38
N GLN A 248 -14.33 -24.19 -5.54
CA GLN A 248 -14.19 -22.88 -6.17
C GLN A 248 -15.55 -22.22 -6.43
N SER A 249 -15.70 -20.97 -5.97
CA SER A 249 -16.83 -20.11 -6.33
C SER A 249 -16.44 -18.63 -6.39
N ASP A 250 -17.31 -17.77 -6.93
CA ASP A 250 -17.09 -16.33 -6.97
C ASP A 250 -17.20 -15.71 -5.58
N GLN A 251 -18.20 -16.12 -4.81
CA GLN A 251 -18.40 -15.81 -3.41
C GLN A 251 -18.65 -17.12 -2.67
N ILE A 252 -18.00 -17.31 -1.54
CA ILE A 252 -18.36 -18.40 -0.63
C ILE A 252 -19.09 -17.73 0.52
N THR A 253 -20.40 -17.91 0.56
CA THR A 253 -21.23 -17.49 1.69
C THR A 253 -21.54 -18.71 2.52
N PHE A 254 -21.15 -18.71 3.79
CA PHE A 254 -21.66 -19.66 4.78
C PHE A 254 -22.68 -18.94 5.65
N THR A 255 -23.97 -19.25 5.54
CA THR A 255 -24.96 -18.84 6.54
C THR A 255 -25.19 -20.03 7.45
N ILE A 256 -24.75 -19.96 8.70
CA ILE A 256 -24.70 -21.11 9.61
C ILE A 256 -25.34 -20.80 10.96
N SER A 257 -26.40 -21.55 11.26
CA SER A 257 -27.00 -21.74 12.59
C SER A 257 -26.82 -23.21 12.99
N GLY A 258 -26.29 -23.47 14.19
CA GLY A 258 -26.05 -24.85 14.68
C GLY A 258 -24.65 -25.42 14.38
N LYS A 259 -24.54 -26.75 14.19
CA LYS A 259 -23.26 -27.48 14.04
C LYS A 259 -22.98 -27.93 12.61
N VAL A 260 -21.97 -27.37 11.96
CA VAL A 260 -21.59 -27.69 10.56
C VAL A 260 -20.11 -28.06 10.45
N GLN A 261 -19.82 -29.13 9.73
CA GLN A 261 -18.47 -29.59 9.38
C GLN A 261 -18.30 -29.64 7.86
N PHE A 262 -17.37 -28.84 7.35
CA PHE A 262 -16.99 -28.81 5.94
C PHE A 262 -15.54 -29.29 5.78
N GLU A 263 -15.33 -30.32 4.96
CA GLU A 263 -14.00 -30.85 4.64
C GLU A 263 -13.80 -30.83 3.12
N THR A 264 -12.75 -30.18 2.63
CA THR A 264 -12.18 -30.44 1.31
C THR A 264 -10.80 -31.08 1.41
N LYS A 265 -10.53 -32.10 0.57
CA LYS A 265 -9.17 -32.67 0.42
C LYS A 265 -8.24 -31.80 -0.44
N GLN A 266 -8.75 -30.72 -1.03
CA GLN A 266 -7.97 -29.77 -1.85
C GLN A 266 -8.08 -28.35 -1.26
N LYS A 267 -8.10 -27.33 -2.12
CA LYS A 267 -8.17 -25.92 -1.73
C LYS A 267 -9.60 -25.40 -1.75
N ILE A 268 -9.83 -24.36 -0.97
CA ILE A 268 -10.98 -23.46 -1.08
C ILE A 268 -10.50 -22.20 -1.80
N VAL A 269 -11.12 -21.85 -2.93
CA VAL A 269 -10.72 -20.69 -3.75
C VAL A 269 -11.94 -19.82 -4.00
N SER A 270 -11.87 -18.55 -3.59
CA SER A 270 -12.86 -17.54 -3.95
C SER A 270 -12.31 -16.58 -5.01
N ASN A 271 -13.07 -16.32 -6.08
CA ASN A 271 -12.72 -15.27 -7.06
C ASN A 271 -13.07 -13.85 -6.58
N GLY A 272 -13.58 -13.70 -5.36
CA GLY A 272 -13.86 -12.43 -4.66
C GLY A 272 -13.58 -12.57 -3.16
N SER A 273 -14.38 -11.89 -2.34
CA SER A 273 -14.33 -12.04 -0.88
C SER A 273 -15.00 -13.33 -0.40
N LEU A 274 -14.41 -13.98 0.60
CA LEU A 274 -15.09 -15.06 1.33
C LEU A 274 -15.94 -14.44 2.44
N PHE A 275 -17.23 -14.79 2.49
CA PHE A 275 -18.18 -14.27 3.48
C PHE A 275 -18.71 -15.40 4.36
N ALA A 276 -18.75 -15.20 5.68
CA ALA A 276 -19.37 -16.14 6.59
C ALA A 276 -20.31 -15.38 7.55
N PHE A 277 -21.59 -15.68 7.46
CA PHE A 277 -22.60 -15.30 8.45
C PHE A 277 -22.72 -16.43 9.48
N LEU A 278 -22.27 -16.14 10.68
CA LEU A 278 -22.07 -17.09 11.74
C LEU A 278 -22.97 -16.76 12.93
N GLY A 279 -23.77 -17.73 13.37
CA GLY A 279 -24.50 -17.63 14.62
C GLY A 279 -25.99 -17.35 14.47
N ASP A 280 -26.68 -17.56 15.57
CA ASP A 280 -28.07 -17.18 15.84
C ASP A 280 -28.05 -16.43 17.18
N ILE A 281 -28.88 -15.39 17.33
CA ILE A 281 -28.95 -14.58 18.57
C ILE A 281 -29.30 -15.46 19.77
N ASP A 282 -30.13 -16.48 19.56
CA ASP A 282 -30.72 -17.24 20.67
C ASP A 282 -29.92 -18.52 21.03
N LYS A 283 -28.89 -18.90 20.24
CA LYS A 283 -28.25 -20.23 20.36
C LYS A 283 -26.77 -20.24 19.94
N PRO A 284 -25.92 -21.06 20.59
CA PRO A 284 -24.53 -21.21 20.18
C PRO A 284 -24.40 -22.00 18.88
N SER A 285 -23.53 -21.53 17.98
CA SER A 285 -23.19 -22.18 16.71
C SER A 285 -21.75 -22.71 16.69
N GLU A 286 -21.50 -23.82 15.99
CA GLU A 286 -20.17 -24.41 15.80
C GLU A 286 -19.95 -24.67 14.30
N PHE A 287 -18.97 -24.00 13.71
CA PHE A 287 -18.56 -24.25 12.33
C PHE A 287 -17.12 -24.74 12.28
N SER A 288 -16.87 -25.85 11.60
CA SER A 288 -15.53 -26.36 11.30
C SER A 288 -15.31 -26.42 9.80
N VAL A 289 -14.22 -25.83 9.33
CA VAL A 289 -13.73 -25.94 7.96
C VAL A 289 -12.34 -26.56 7.96
N LYS A 290 -12.16 -27.60 7.14
CA LYS A 290 -10.89 -28.28 6.90
C LYS A 290 -10.56 -28.27 5.42
N ALA A 291 -9.41 -27.72 5.05
CA ALA A 291 -8.91 -27.65 3.69
C ALA A 291 -7.39 -27.79 3.66
N LYS A 292 -6.80 -28.05 2.48
CA LYS A 292 -5.35 -27.89 2.30
C LYS A 292 -4.94 -26.43 2.34
N ALA A 293 -5.71 -25.57 1.66
CA ALA A 293 -5.50 -24.13 1.66
C ALA A 293 -6.81 -23.36 1.48
N ILE A 294 -6.83 -22.11 1.94
CA ILE A 294 -7.93 -21.15 1.78
C ILE A 294 -7.37 -19.90 1.10
N GLU A 295 -7.88 -19.59 -0.09
CA GLU A 295 -7.37 -18.55 -0.99
C GLU A 295 -8.53 -17.67 -1.48
N SER A 296 -8.27 -16.36 -1.62
CA SER A 296 -9.20 -15.36 -2.15
C SER A 296 -8.43 -14.43 -3.08
N SER A 297 -8.98 -14.11 -4.25
CA SER A 297 -8.38 -13.12 -5.16
C SER A 297 -8.32 -11.70 -4.56
N GLN A 298 -9.16 -11.41 -3.57
CA GLN A 298 -9.16 -10.16 -2.82
C GLN A 298 -8.31 -10.24 -1.56
N HIS A 299 -7.76 -11.42 -1.24
CA HIS A 299 -7.01 -11.69 -0.01
C HIS A 299 -7.77 -11.25 1.25
N GLN A 300 -9.10 -11.39 1.25
CA GLN A 300 -9.97 -10.96 2.34
C GLN A 300 -10.99 -12.04 2.70
N LEU A 301 -11.19 -12.19 4.01
CA LEU A 301 -12.15 -13.09 4.61
C LEU A 301 -13.02 -12.33 5.62
N HIS A 302 -14.30 -12.19 5.30
CA HIS A 302 -15.29 -11.45 6.06
C HIS A 302 -16.18 -12.38 6.89
N TYR A 303 -16.32 -12.08 8.17
CA TYR A 303 -17.21 -12.75 9.11
C TYR A 303 -18.25 -11.76 9.63
N THR A 304 -19.50 -12.17 9.71
CA THR A 304 -20.54 -11.47 10.46
C THR A 304 -21.03 -12.42 11.54
N VAL A 305 -20.86 -12.04 12.80
CA VAL A 305 -21.15 -12.87 13.96
C VAL A 305 -22.32 -12.26 14.71
N ILE A 306 -23.41 -13.01 14.84
CA ILE A 306 -24.68 -12.49 15.39
C ILE A 306 -24.93 -12.96 16.83
N GLY A 307 -24.37 -14.10 17.23
CA GLY A 307 -24.45 -14.64 18.59
C GLY A 307 -23.21 -15.48 18.91
N ASP A 308 -23.26 -16.27 20.00
CA ASP A 308 -22.13 -17.11 20.42
C ASP A 308 -21.75 -18.13 19.34
N THR A 309 -20.56 -18.02 18.78
CA THR A 309 -20.12 -18.88 17.68
C THR A 309 -18.71 -19.37 17.88
N THR A 310 -18.49 -20.67 17.70
CA THR A 310 -17.15 -21.27 17.57
C THR A 310 -16.83 -21.53 16.11
N LEU A 311 -15.72 -20.97 15.62
CA LEU A 311 -15.18 -21.21 14.29
C LEU A 311 -13.86 -21.97 14.40
N THR A 312 -13.81 -23.19 13.86
CA THR A 312 -12.58 -23.98 13.77
C THR A 312 -12.07 -24.03 12.33
N MET A 313 -10.85 -23.55 12.09
CA MET A 313 -10.24 -23.55 10.76
C MET A 313 -8.96 -24.39 10.74
N GLU A 314 -8.96 -25.44 9.92
CA GLU A 314 -7.79 -26.27 9.64
C GLU A 314 -7.38 -26.13 8.17
N GLY A 315 -6.24 -25.51 7.89
CA GLY A 315 -5.69 -25.38 6.54
C GLY A 315 -4.60 -24.31 6.47
N LEU A 316 -3.82 -24.30 5.39
CA LEU A 316 -2.88 -23.21 5.12
C LEU A 316 -3.65 -22.02 4.55
N ASN A 317 -3.76 -20.95 5.33
CA ASN A 317 -4.26 -19.69 4.81
C ASN A 317 -3.22 -19.09 3.85
N ASP A 318 -3.71 -18.41 2.81
CA ASP A 318 -2.89 -17.47 2.07
C ASP A 318 -2.25 -16.46 3.05
N LEU A 319 -0.93 -16.26 2.92
CA LEU A 319 -0.15 -15.39 3.80
C LEU A 319 -0.61 -13.93 3.71
N HIS A 320 -1.24 -13.52 2.61
CA HIS A 320 -1.72 -12.16 2.44
C HIS A 320 -3.17 -11.97 2.90
N MET A 321 -3.84 -13.04 3.31
CA MET A 321 -5.26 -12.97 3.68
C MET A 321 -5.48 -12.19 4.98
N THR A 322 -6.34 -11.16 4.94
CA THR A 322 -6.83 -10.45 6.13
C THR A 322 -8.22 -10.95 6.54
N HIS A 323 -8.47 -10.95 7.86
CA HIS A 323 -9.71 -11.43 8.46
C HIS A 323 -10.51 -10.24 9.02
N HIS A 324 -11.67 -9.95 8.43
CA HIS A 324 -12.57 -8.88 8.88
C HIS A 324 -13.75 -9.48 9.64
N VAL A 325 -13.93 -9.12 10.90
CA VAL A 325 -14.98 -9.68 11.78
C VAL A 325 -15.93 -8.57 12.22
N ASN A 326 -17.19 -8.64 11.78
CA ASN A 326 -18.25 -7.77 12.26
C ASN A 326 -19.04 -8.48 13.36
N LEU A 327 -19.00 -7.94 14.58
CA LEU A 327 -19.64 -8.50 15.76
C LEU A 327 -20.93 -7.73 16.08
N ALA A 328 -22.07 -8.43 16.12
CA ALA A 328 -23.30 -7.86 16.67
C ALA A 328 -23.17 -7.61 18.19
N ASN A 329 -24.07 -6.82 18.75
CA ASN A 329 -24.09 -6.56 20.19
C ASN A 329 -24.28 -7.87 20.97
N ASP A 330 -23.53 -8.03 22.06
CA ASP A 330 -23.45 -9.23 22.90
C ASP A 330 -22.95 -10.51 22.20
N ALA A 331 -22.54 -10.46 20.92
CA ALA A 331 -22.03 -11.63 20.21
C ALA A 331 -20.60 -11.99 20.66
N GLN A 332 -20.29 -13.29 20.76
CA GLN A 332 -18.94 -13.78 21.01
C GLN A 332 -18.47 -14.71 19.88
N LEU A 333 -17.33 -14.40 19.26
CA LEU A 333 -16.63 -15.32 18.35
C LEU A 333 -15.50 -16.03 19.07
N THR A 334 -15.53 -17.36 19.14
CA THR A 334 -14.38 -18.20 19.52
C THR A 334 -13.69 -18.72 18.26
N LEU A 335 -12.48 -18.23 18.00
CA LEU A 335 -11.69 -18.57 16.81
C LEU A 335 -10.62 -19.61 17.16
N ASN A 336 -10.88 -20.86 16.78
CA ASN A 336 -9.96 -21.99 16.87
C ASN A 336 -9.20 -22.14 15.54
N ALA A 337 -8.19 -21.30 15.33
CA ALA A 337 -7.44 -21.29 14.06
C ALA A 337 -5.96 -20.99 14.28
N ASN A 338 -5.13 -21.60 13.42
CA ASN A 338 -3.72 -21.21 13.27
C ASN A 338 -3.60 -20.35 12.01
N ILE A 339 -3.56 -19.04 12.20
CA ILE A 339 -3.51 -18.05 11.12
C ILE A 339 -2.11 -17.45 11.11
N ILE A 340 -1.43 -17.57 9.98
CA ILE A 340 -0.14 -16.93 9.74
C ILE A 340 -0.31 -16.05 8.52
N GLY A 341 0.02 -14.77 8.65
CA GLY A 341 -0.07 -13.82 7.55
C GLY A 341 0.95 -12.68 7.60
N LYS A 342 0.90 -11.82 6.60
CA LYS A 342 1.76 -10.66 6.36
C LYS A 342 0.89 -9.45 6.03
N SER A 343 0.19 -8.89 7.03
CA SER A 343 -0.58 -7.65 6.88
C SER A 343 0.16 -6.50 7.56
N SER A 344 0.30 -5.36 6.88
CA SER A 344 0.86 -4.14 7.46
C SER A 344 -0.07 -3.50 8.49
N GLY A 345 -1.39 -3.70 8.35
CA GLY A 345 -2.37 -3.37 9.37
C GLY A 345 -2.62 -4.51 10.36
N GLY A 346 -3.90 -4.77 10.64
CA GLY A 346 -4.36 -5.88 11.47
C GLY A 346 -4.65 -7.13 10.64
N LEU A 347 -4.00 -8.26 10.98
CA LEU A 347 -4.31 -9.55 10.36
C LEU A 347 -5.75 -10.00 10.65
N ILE A 348 -6.22 -9.76 11.88
CA ILE A 348 -7.64 -9.85 12.26
C ILE A 348 -8.12 -8.44 12.64
N ARG A 349 -9.20 -7.98 12.03
CA ARG A 349 -9.82 -6.68 12.27
C ARG A 349 -11.25 -6.88 12.75
N THR A 350 -11.60 -6.40 13.93
CA THR A 350 -12.96 -6.50 14.48
C THR A 350 -13.66 -5.15 14.52
N ASN A 351 -14.95 -5.14 14.20
CA ASN A 351 -15.85 -3.99 14.33
C ASN A 351 -17.13 -4.41 15.08
N GLY A 352 -17.79 -3.47 15.79
CA GLY A 352 -19.09 -3.68 16.44
C GLY A 352 -19.02 -3.67 17.96
N GLU A 353 -19.96 -4.34 18.66
CA GLU A 353 -20.10 -4.27 20.14
C GLU A 353 -19.96 -5.63 20.85
N GLY A 354 -19.49 -6.67 20.15
CA GLY A 354 -19.30 -8.00 20.71
C GLY A 354 -17.90 -8.24 21.29
N SER A 355 -17.51 -9.51 21.40
CA SER A 355 -16.18 -9.95 21.86
C SER A 355 -15.59 -11.06 21.00
N ILE A 356 -14.27 -11.19 21.06
CA ILE A 356 -13.53 -12.26 20.38
C ILE A 356 -12.67 -13.04 21.38
N VAL A 357 -12.70 -14.37 21.27
CA VAL A 357 -11.85 -15.31 21.98
C VAL A 357 -10.91 -15.96 20.97
N ILE A 358 -9.61 -15.82 21.18
CA ILE A 358 -8.57 -16.46 20.37
C ILE A 358 -8.12 -17.74 21.08
N ASP A 359 -8.28 -18.87 20.40
CA ASP A 359 -7.97 -20.21 20.91
C ASP A 359 -7.17 -20.99 19.86
N GLY A 360 -6.02 -20.41 19.51
CA GLY A 360 -5.10 -20.88 18.48
C GLY A 360 -3.90 -19.94 18.33
N HIS A 361 -3.16 -20.07 17.24
CA HIS A 361 -2.01 -19.20 16.96
C HIS A 361 -2.35 -18.15 15.89
N VAL A 362 -2.24 -16.86 16.22
CA VAL A 362 -2.42 -15.76 15.26
C VAL A 362 -1.09 -15.03 15.12
N VAL A 363 -0.49 -15.12 13.94
CA VAL A 363 0.85 -14.61 13.67
C VAL A 363 0.79 -13.65 12.51
N ASN A 364 1.05 -12.37 12.76
CA ASN A 364 1.32 -11.40 11.72
C ASN A 364 2.82 -11.11 11.63
N LEU A 365 3.40 -11.37 10.45
CA LEU A 365 4.81 -11.20 10.18
C LEU A 365 5.19 -9.78 9.70
N LYS A 366 4.22 -8.87 9.52
CA LYS A 366 4.46 -7.50 9.04
C LYS A 366 3.93 -6.41 9.99
N GLY A 367 2.83 -6.66 10.71
CA GLY A 367 2.20 -5.66 11.58
C GLY A 367 1.45 -6.25 12.77
N LEU A 368 0.27 -5.70 13.06
CA LEU A 368 -0.60 -6.05 14.19
C LEU A 368 -1.29 -7.38 13.95
N ALA A 369 -1.28 -8.28 14.92
CA ALA A 369 -1.99 -9.55 14.82
C ALA A 369 -3.51 -9.36 14.92
N VAL A 370 -3.97 -8.52 15.84
CA VAL A 370 -5.39 -8.27 16.07
C VAL A 370 -5.64 -6.79 16.33
N VAL A 371 -6.59 -6.20 15.62
CA VAL A 371 -7.07 -4.83 15.81
C VAL A 371 -8.57 -4.87 16.08
N ALA A 372 -8.99 -4.33 17.21
CA ALA A 372 -10.38 -4.24 17.60
C ALA A 372 -10.81 -2.78 17.74
N ASN A 373 -11.80 -2.38 16.95
CA ASN A 373 -12.46 -1.08 17.06
C ASN A 373 -13.55 -1.13 18.16
N ASP A 374 -14.07 0.03 18.59
CA ASP A 374 -15.31 0.14 19.38
C ASP A 374 -15.40 -0.68 20.70
N ASP A 375 -14.39 -0.60 21.57
CA ASP A 375 -14.37 -1.24 22.90
C ASP A 375 -14.52 -2.78 22.92
N ASN A 376 -14.38 -3.48 21.79
CA ASN A 376 -14.52 -4.95 21.75
C ASN A 376 -13.45 -5.64 22.63
N PRO A 377 -13.85 -6.41 23.67
CA PRO A 377 -12.91 -7.18 24.47
C PRO A 377 -12.28 -8.32 23.69
N ILE A 378 -10.97 -8.50 23.87
CA ILE A 378 -10.21 -9.64 23.35
C ILE A 378 -9.83 -10.57 24.50
N PHE A 379 -10.23 -11.83 24.39
CA PHE A 379 -9.85 -12.89 25.32
C PHE A 379 -8.88 -13.85 24.62
N ILE A 380 -7.77 -14.18 25.29
CA ILE A 380 -6.75 -15.10 24.76
C ILE A 380 -6.69 -16.30 25.68
N ASN A 381 -7.05 -17.47 25.15
CA ASN A 381 -7.11 -18.70 25.92
C ASN A 381 -5.71 -19.23 26.30
N GLN A 382 -5.68 -20.01 27.37
CA GLN A 382 -4.52 -20.80 27.76
C GLN A 382 -4.17 -21.75 26.60
N ASP A 383 -2.95 -21.67 26.07
CA ASP A 383 -2.42 -22.35 24.86
C ASP A 383 -2.50 -21.56 23.53
N ALA A 384 -3.14 -20.39 23.51
CA ALA A 384 -3.08 -19.49 22.36
C ALA A 384 -1.78 -18.67 22.32
N LEU A 385 -1.31 -18.36 21.10
CA LEU A 385 -0.17 -17.47 20.86
C LEU A 385 -0.58 -16.38 19.89
N ILE A 386 -0.36 -15.12 20.23
CA ILE A 386 -0.50 -14.00 19.32
C ILE A 386 0.87 -13.39 19.08
N LEU A 387 1.28 -13.25 17.82
CA LEU A 387 2.56 -12.66 17.43
C LEU A 387 2.37 -11.52 16.43
N GLY A 388 3.04 -10.39 16.68
CA GLY A 388 3.14 -9.25 15.76
C GLY A 388 4.56 -8.71 15.69
N ILE A 389 4.81 -7.75 14.80
CA ILE A 389 6.12 -7.08 14.68
C ILE A 389 6.12 -5.79 15.48
N GLY A 390 7.06 -5.66 16.42
CA GLY A 390 7.17 -4.48 17.27
C GLY A 390 7.92 -4.75 18.57
N THR A 391 7.77 -3.83 19.51
CA THR A 391 8.44 -3.88 20.82
C THR A 391 7.48 -3.82 22.00
N ASP A 392 6.21 -3.47 21.78
CA ASP A 392 5.18 -3.35 22.81
C ASP A 392 3.94 -4.22 22.48
N ILE A 393 3.09 -4.48 23.47
CA ILE A 393 1.82 -5.20 23.32
C ILE A 393 0.91 -4.48 22.32
N THR A 394 0.94 -3.15 22.30
CA THR A 394 0.13 -2.31 21.39
C THR A 394 0.56 -2.44 19.93
N ASP A 395 1.78 -2.93 19.66
CA ASP A 395 2.25 -3.22 18.30
C ASP A 395 1.76 -4.59 17.80
N VAL A 396 1.16 -5.39 18.69
CA VAL A 396 0.67 -6.75 18.39
C VAL A 396 -0.86 -6.82 18.47
N VAL A 397 -1.44 -6.22 19.51
CA VAL A 397 -2.88 -6.23 19.77
C VAL A 397 -3.34 -4.81 20.14
N LEU A 398 -4.31 -4.30 19.39
CA LEU A 398 -4.97 -3.03 19.66
C LEU A 398 -6.41 -3.28 20.14
N SER A 399 -6.67 -3.07 21.43
CA SER A 399 -8.01 -3.13 22.06
C SER A 399 -7.99 -2.38 23.40
N THR A 400 -9.14 -1.87 23.84
CA THR A 400 -9.28 -1.22 25.16
C THR A 400 -9.34 -2.24 26.30
N THR A 401 -9.74 -3.49 26.03
CA THR A 401 -9.84 -4.56 27.04
C THR A 401 -9.21 -5.85 26.52
N ILE A 402 -8.11 -6.27 27.16
CA ILE A 402 -7.42 -7.54 26.86
C ILE A 402 -7.39 -8.41 28.11
N SER A 403 -7.93 -9.62 28.02
CA SER A 403 -7.79 -10.66 29.04
C SER A 403 -6.91 -11.78 28.50
N ASN A 404 -5.72 -11.95 29.08
CA ASN A 404 -4.69 -12.83 28.53
C ASN A 404 -4.34 -13.97 29.49
N ASP A 405 -4.74 -15.19 29.12
CA ASP A 405 -4.29 -16.44 29.74
C ASP A 405 -3.29 -17.22 28.87
N GLY A 406 -3.06 -16.79 27.61
CA GLY A 406 -2.06 -17.33 26.68
C GLY A 406 -0.77 -16.51 26.62
N ALA A 407 -0.18 -16.40 25.43
CA ALA A 407 1.02 -15.63 25.18
C ALA A 407 0.85 -14.60 24.04
N ILE A 408 1.20 -13.34 24.30
CA ILE A 408 1.34 -12.30 23.27
C ILE A 408 2.83 -12.00 23.11
N VAL A 409 3.31 -11.96 21.87
CA VAL A 409 4.74 -11.81 21.54
C VAL A 409 4.92 -10.69 20.54
N ALA A 410 5.65 -9.65 20.93
CA ALA A 410 6.13 -8.63 20.01
C ALA A 410 7.54 -9.01 19.53
N TRP A 411 7.69 -9.21 18.22
CA TRP A 411 8.98 -9.54 17.62
C TRP A 411 9.66 -8.27 17.10
N ASP A 412 10.71 -7.85 17.78
CA ASP A 412 11.63 -6.81 17.32
C ASP A 412 12.52 -7.36 16.20
N LYS A 413 12.09 -7.13 14.95
CA LYS A 413 12.86 -7.49 13.75
C LYS A 413 14.10 -6.61 13.55
N SER A 414 14.20 -5.45 14.20
CA SER A 414 15.34 -4.54 14.03
C SER A 414 16.58 -4.99 14.82
N ASN A 415 16.39 -5.76 15.89
CA ASN A 415 17.46 -6.28 16.74
C ASN A 415 17.93 -7.68 16.29
N ILE A 416 18.58 -7.71 15.12
CA ILE A 416 19.06 -8.93 14.44
C ILE A 416 20.44 -9.37 14.97
N GLU A 417 20.63 -9.42 16.28
CA GLU A 417 21.78 -10.16 16.81
C GLU A 417 21.58 -11.67 16.60
N LYS A 418 22.67 -12.45 16.59
CA LYS A 418 22.59 -13.91 16.53
C LYS A 418 21.85 -14.44 17.76
N LYS A 419 20.54 -14.66 17.61
CA LYS A 419 19.67 -15.25 18.62
C LYS A 419 20.16 -16.67 18.96
N PRO A 420 20.67 -16.94 20.17
CA PRO A 420 21.09 -18.27 20.58
C PRO A 420 19.92 -19.27 20.56
N ALA A 421 20.20 -20.58 20.52
CA ALA A 421 19.18 -21.60 20.74
C ALA A 421 18.59 -21.45 22.15
N ASN A 422 17.29 -21.72 22.29
CA ASN A 422 16.51 -21.56 23.51
C ASN A 422 16.65 -20.16 24.11
N SER A 423 16.49 -19.14 23.25
CA SER A 423 16.63 -17.74 23.62
C SER A 423 15.36 -16.95 23.34
N GLN A 424 15.18 -15.84 24.04
CA GLN A 424 14.12 -14.85 23.82
C GLN A 424 14.65 -13.54 23.21
N VAL A 425 15.89 -13.54 22.73
CA VAL A 425 16.50 -12.34 22.12
C VAL A 425 15.64 -11.82 20.96
N GLY A 426 15.31 -10.52 21.00
CA GLY A 426 14.46 -9.85 20.02
C GLY A 426 12.98 -10.20 20.15
N LEU A 427 12.52 -10.71 21.29
CA LEU A 427 11.11 -10.94 21.62
C LEU A 427 10.77 -10.21 22.92
N GLU A 428 9.66 -9.47 22.91
CA GLU A 428 8.99 -9.03 24.13
C GLU A 428 7.76 -9.94 24.33
N ILE A 429 7.62 -10.54 25.51
CA ILE A 429 6.62 -11.59 25.76
C ILE A 429 5.71 -11.17 26.91
N PHE A 430 4.42 -11.03 26.63
CA PHE A 430 3.37 -10.74 27.59
C PHE A 430 2.58 -12.01 27.86
N ALA A 431 3.04 -12.83 28.81
CA ALA A 431 2.42 -14.10 29.17
C ALA A 431 2.67 -14.45 30.63
N LYS A 432 1.77 -15.21 31.26
CA LYS A 432 2.05 -15.82 32.58
C LYS A 432 3.14 -16.90 32.49
N GLN A 433 3.34 -17.48 31.31
CA GLN A 433 4.29 -18.56 31.01
C GLN A 433 5.31 -18.12 29.95
N TYR A 434 5.97 -16.98 30.15
CA TYR A 434 6.89 -16.41 29.16
C TYR A 434 8.01 -17.38 28.75
N GLU A 435 8.49 -18.24 29.66
CA GLU A 435 9.58 -19.21 29.43
C GLU A 435 9.27 -20.23 28.33
N ASP A 436 7.99 -20.47 28.04
CA ASP A 436 7.55 -21.44 27.04
C ASP A 436 7.66 -20.90 25.60
N VAL A 437 7.92 -19.60 25.43
CA VAL A 437 8.21 -18.96 24.13
C VAL A 437 9.73 -18.80 23.96
N CYS A 438 10.32 -19.44 22.94
CA CYS A 438 11.74 -19.24 22.64
C CYS A 438 12.12 -19.57 21.19
N TRP A 439 13.27 -19.09 20.76
CA TRP A 439 13.90 -19.51 19.51
C TRP A 439 14.53 -20.88 19.65
N VAL A 440 14.14 -21.84 18.82
CA VAL A 440 14.70 -23.21 18.76
C VAL A 440 15.35 -23.47 17.40
N TYR A 441 16.28 -24.42 17.36
CA TYR A 441 16.86 -24.90 16.10
C TYR A 441 16.26 -26.26 15.72
N ALA A 442 15.96 -26.42 14.44
CA ALA A 442 15.61 -27.70 13.84
C ALA A 442 16.88 -28.47 13.41
N ASP A 443 16.70 -29.77 13.12
CA ASP A 443 17.80 -30.67 12.74
C ASP A 443 18.50 -30.26 11.43
N ASP A 444 17.79 -29.53 10.56
CA ASP A 444 18.31 -28.95 9.32
C ASP A 444 19.08 -27.63 9.55
N GLY A 445 19.24 -27.20 10.80
CA GLY A 445 19.88 -25.95 11.19
C GLY A 445 18.99 -24.72 11.06
N SER A 446 17.74 -24.86 10.59
CA SER A 446 16.79 -23.75 10.53
C SER A 446 16.34 -23.32 11.93
N ARG A 447 16.18 -22.01 12.11
CA ARG A 447 15.75 -21.40 13.37
C ARG A 447 14.25 -21.15 13.34
N TRP A 448 13.57 -21.45 14.43
CA TRP A 448 12.12 -21.34 14.58
C TRP A 448 11.78 -20.65 15.88
N LEU A 449 10.78 -19.78 15.89
CA LEU A 449 10.10 -19.41 17.12
C LEU A 449 9.20 -20.58 17.51
N ALA A 450 9.31 -21.02 18.76
CA ALA A 450 8.47 -22.06 19.33
C ALA A 450 7.69 -21.54 20.54
N TYR A 451 6.51 -22.13 20.75
CA TYR A 451 5.70 -21.98 21.95
C TYR A 451 5.29 -23.38 22.42
N ASN A 452 5.52 -23.72 23.70
CA ASN A 452 5.27 -25.07 24.24
C ASN A 452 5.95 -26.20 23.42
N ASP A 453 7.20 -25.98 22.99
CA ASP A 453 7.97 -26.86 22.10
C ASP A 453 7.39 -27.07 20.67
N ILE A 454 6.29 -26.39 20.32
CA ILE A 454 5.71 -26.41 18.97
C ILE A 454 6.36 -25.30 18.15
N ARG A 455 6.94 -25.65 17.00
CA ARG A 455 7.51 -24.67 16.05
C ARG A 455 6.39 -23.92 15.35
N ILE A 456 6.35 -22.60 15.51
CA ILE A 456 5.27 -21.74 15.03
C ILE A 456 5.69 -20.97 13.78
N VAL A 457 6.80 -20.22 13.86
CA VAL A 457 7.30 -19.37 12.77
C VAL A 457 8.75 -19.70 12.49
N LYS A 458 9.09 -19.92 11.22
CA LYS A 458 10.48 -20.02 10.80
C LYS A 458 11.08 -18.62 10.76
N ASP A 459 12.27 -18.47 11.30
CA ASP A 459 13.00 -17.22 11.17
C ASP A 459 13.60 -17.11 9.77
N ASP A 460 12.92 -16.37 8.91
CA ASP A 460 13.35 -16.12 7.54
C ASP A 460 14.50 -15.09 7.45
N SER A 461 14.99 -14.53 8.57
CA SER A 461 16.25 -13.75 8.58
C SER A 461 17.50 -14.57 8.19
N GLN A 462 17.32 -15.89 7.98
CA GLN A 462 18.31 -16.82 7.44
C GLN A 462 18.12 -17.14 5.95
N ASN A 463 17.03 -16.72 5.29
CA ASN A 463 16.96 -16.80 3.84
C ASN A 463 18.01 -15.81 3.30
N GLU A 464 19.12 -16.35 2.80
CA GLU A 464 20.12 -15.54 2.11
C GLU A 464 19.39 -14.73 1.04
N SER A 465 19.57 -13.41 1.07
CA SER A 465 19.08 -12.49 0.04
C SER A 465 19.51 -13.03 -1.32
N LYS A 466 18.60 -13.65 -2.06
CA LYS A 466 18.92 -14.06 -3.43
C LYS A 466 18.96 -12.80 -4.26
N GLN A 467 20.12 -12.58 -4.87
CA GLN A 467 20.33 -11.51 -5.81
C GLN A 467 20.33 -12.11 -7.21
N GLY A 468 19.55 -11.52 -8.10
CA GLY A 468 19.40 -11.97 -9.48
C GLY A 468 19.87 -10.91 -10.46
N THR A 469 20.43 -11.35 -11.59
CA THR A 469 20.62 -10.48 -12.76
C THR A 469 20.00 -11.17 -13.96
N PHE A 470 19.07 -10.49 -14.61
CA PHE A 470 18.29 -10.99 -15.73
C PHE A 470 18.39 -10.03 -16.91
N GLU A 471 18.17 -10.53 -18.12
CA GLU A 471 18.11 -9.71 -19.32
C GLU A 471 16.69 -9.77 -19.88
N ILE A 472 16.14 -8.61 -20.23
CA ILE A 472 14.87 -8.51 -20.98
C ILE A 472 15.13 -7.83 -22.33
N GLY A 473 14.42 -8.28 -23.36
CA GLY A 473 14.57 -7.77 -24.71
C GLY A 473 13.43 -8.22 -25.62
N ILE A 474 13.40 -7.71 -26.85
CA ILE A 474 12.35 -8.05 -27.83
C ILE A 474 12.87 -9.14 -28.78
N GLY A 475 12.04 -10.15 -29.04
CA GLY A 475 12.27 -11.22 -30.02
C GLY A 475 12.49 -12.60 -29.40
N ASP A 476 12.58 -13.62 -30.26
CA ASP A 476 12.65 -15.03 -29.84
C ASP A 476 13.95 -15.40 -29.10
N ASP A 477 14.96 -14.53 -29.14
CA ASP A 477 16.27 -14.74 -28.49
C ASP A 477 16.26 -14.46 -26.98
N TYR A 478 15.20 -13.82 -26.45
CA TYR A 478 15.07 -13.46 -25.05
C TYR A 478 13.99 -14.31 -24.37
N GLU A 479 14.29 -14.77 -23.15
CA GLU A 479 13.36 -15.56 -22.32
C GLU A 479 12.22 -14.71 -21.76
N TYR A 480 12.49 -13.42 -21.54
CA TYR A 480 11.54 -12.46 -20.98
C TYR A 480 11.51 -11.19 -21.83
N HIS A 481 10.31 -10.67 -22.06
CA HIS A 481 10.06 -9.54 -22.94
C HIS A 481 9.60 -8.27 -22.20
N SER A 482 9.22 -8.40 -20.92
CA SER A 482 8.86 -7.27 -20.05
C SER A 482 9.36 -7.45 -18.62
N VAL A 483 9.31 -6.37 -17.81
CA VAL A 483 9.69 -6.42 -16.40
C VAL A 483 8.66 -7.23 -15.62
N ASN A 484 7.36 -7.00 -15.86
CA ASN A 484 6.29 -7.72 -15.16
C ASN A 484 6.26 -9.22 -15.50
N GLU A 485 6.57 -9.60 -16.73
CA GLU A 485 6.70 -11.01 -17.11
C GLU A 485 7.80 -11.70 -16.31
N LEU A 486 8.98 -11.09 -16.20
CA LEU A 486 10.07 -11.62 -15.40
C LEU A 486 9.67 -11.71 -13.92
N LEU A 487 9.12 -10.63 -13.34
CA LEU A 487 8.74 -10.60 -11.93
C LEU A 487 7.68 -11.67 -11.61
N ALA A 488 6.70 -11.89 -12.48
CA ALA A 488 5.72 -12.96 -12.36
C ALA A 488 6.36 -14.36 -12.44
N ALA A 489 7.37 -14.55 -13.28
CA ALA A 489 8.05 -15.83 -13.43
C ALA A 489 8.88 -16.23 -12.20
N ILE A 490 9.42 -15.25 -11.46
CA ILE A 490 10.38 -15.49 -10.36
C ILE A 490 9.82 -15.20 -8.96
N VAL A 491 8.53 -14.84 -8.84
CA VAL A 491 7.91 -14.44 -7.57
C VAL A 491 8.11 -15.48 -6.46
N ASP A 492 8.01 -16.77 -6.79
CA ASP A 492 8.18 -17.88 -5.85
C ASP A 492 9.65 -18.28 -5.61
N GLU A 493 10.60 -17.67 -6.31
CA GLU A 493 12.03 -18.00 -6.18
C GLU A 493 12.72 -17.31 -5.00
N GLY A 494 12.08 -16.30 -4.41
CA GLY A 494 12.55 -15.60 -3.21
C GLY A 494 13.72 -14.64 -3.46
N TYR A 495 13.75 -13.95 -4.60
CA TYR A 495 14.70 -12.86 -4.84
C TYR A 495 14.33 -11.62 -4.03
N SER A 496 15.29 -11.07 -3.29
CA SER A 496 15.11 -9.82 -2.54
C SER A 496 15.70 -8.61 -3.26
N ASP A 497 16.71 -8.82 -4.11
CA ASP A 497 17.29 -7.78 -4.96
C ASP A 497 17.45 -8.29 -6.39
N LEU A 498 16.99 -7.51 -7.36
CA LEU A 498 17.03 -7.84 -8.77
C LEU A 498 17.69 -6.73 -9.57
N THR A 499 18.57 -7.13 -10.49
CA THR A 499 19.05 -6.26 -11.56
C THR A 499 18.49 -6.75 -12.89
N ILE A 500 17.70 -5.93 -13.57
CA ILE A 500 17.17 -6.26 -14.91
C ILE A 500 17.92 -5.43 -15.94
N LYS A 501 18.64 -6.08 -16.85
CA LYS A 501 19.33 -5.43 -17.95
C LYS A 501 18.44 -5.32 -19.18
N ILE A 502 18.30 -4.11 -19.71
CA ILE A 502 17.58 -3.86 -20.96
C ILE A 502 18.52 -4.14 -22.13
N ALA A 503 18.27 -5.21 -22.88
CA ALA A 503 19.16 -5.73 -23.91
C ALA A 503 18.80 -5.29 -25.34
N THR A 504 17.63 -4.68 -25.55
CA THR A 504 17.20 -4.18 -26.86
C THR A 504 16.61 -2.78 -26.76
N ASP A 505 16.54 -2.09 -27.90
CA ASP A 505 15.72 -0.88 -28.00
C ASP A 505 14.23 -1.23 -27.90
N HIS A 506 13.41 -0.22 -27.61
CA HIS A 506 11.96 -0.29 -27.64
C HIS A 506 11.28 -1.19 -26.60
N VAL A 507 11.96 -1.58 -25.51
CA VAL A 507 11.29 -2.23 -24.38
C VAL A 507 10.32 -1.23 -23.73
N VAL A 508 9.02 -1.55 -23.79
CA VAL A 508 7.94 -0.74 -23.24
C VAL A 508 7.14 -1.60 -22.27
N GLU A 509 7.03 -1.13 -21.03
CA GLU A 509 6.18 -1.74 -20.02
C GLU A 509 4.81 -1.08 -20.04
N THR A 510 3.78 -1.83 -20.46
CA THR A 510 2.41 -1.30 -20.58
C THR A 510 1.60 -1.48 -19.31
N GLU A 511 1.96 -2.46 -18.47
CA GLU A 511 1.31 -2.71 -17.20
C GLU A 511 1.99 -1.91 -16.08
N ARG A 512 1.27 -1.66 -14.98
CA ARG A 512 1.85 -0.97 -13.83
C ARG A 512 2.88 -1.88 -13.17
N ILE A 513 4.08 -1.36 -12.89
CA ILE A 513 5.04 -2.07 -12.03
C ILE A 513 4.70 -1.72 -10.59
N VAL A 514 4.38 -2.71 -9.76
CA VAL A 514 4.07 -2.53 -8.34
C VAL A 514 5.11 -3.28 -7.51
N LEU A 515 5.80 -2.59 -6.60
CA LEU A 515 6.75 -3.18 -5.65
C LEU A 515 6.25 -2.96 -4.22
N GLY A 516 6.22 -4.03 -3.43
CA GLY A 516 5.65 -4.02 -2.08
C GLY A 516 4.12 -4.09 -2.06
N ILE A 517 3.55 -3.93 -0.87
CA ILE A 517 2.12 -4.08 -0.65
C ILE A 517 1.61 -2.80 0.00
N HIS A 518 0.61 -2.17 -0.62
CA HIS A 518 -0.09 -1.03 -0.03
C HIS A 518 -1.47 -1.47 0.42
N GLU A 519 -1.66 -1.52 1.73
CA GLU A 519 -2.96 -1.81 2.34
C GLU A 519 -3.65 -0.49 2.70
N GLN A 520 -4.77 -0.20 2.04
CA GLN A 520 -5.78 0.72 2.55
C GLN A 520 -7.03 -0.05 2.98
N ASP A 521 -7.88 0.57 3.80
CA ASP A 521 -9.05 -0.10 4.40
C ASP A 521 -10.00 -0.79 3.42
N PHE A 522 -9.96 -0.43 2.13
CA PHE A 522 -10.86 -0.95 1.10
C PHE A 522 -10.17 -1.33 -0.22
N GLU A 523 -8.86 -1.11 -0.36
CA GLU A 523 -8.09 -1.42 -1.58
C GLU A 523 -6.70 -1.91 -1.17
N ILE A 524 -6.28 -3.06 -1.72
CA ILE A 524 -4.95 -3.61 -1.50
C ILE A 524 -4.26 -3.72 -2.85
N ASP A 525 -3.22 -2.92 -3.05
CA ASP A 525 -2.33 -3.05 -4.19
C ASP A 525 -1.24 -4.06 -3.85
N TYR A 526 -1.30 -5.24 -4.47
CA TYR A 526 -0.26 -6.25 -4.36
C TYR A 526 0.80 -6.06 -5.44
N GLY A 527 2.04 -5.89 -4.99
CA GLY A 527 3.22 -5.86 -5.83
C GLY A 527 4.25 -6.91 -5.44
N TYR A 528 5.37 -6.88 -6.12
CA TYR A 528 6.47 -7.80 -5.91
C TYR A 528 7.31 -7.37 -4.70
N GLU A 529 7.52 -8.28 -3.75
CA GLU A 529 8.31 -8.08 -2.52
C GLU A 529 9.83 -8.11 -2.80
N CYS A 530 10.33 -7.23 -3.68
CA CYS A 530 11.76 -7.15 -4.01
C CYS A 530 12.23 -5.72 -4.30
N ASN A 531 13.53 -5.49 -4.11
CA ASN A 531 14.20 -4.30 -4.64
C ASN A 531 14.55 -4.54 -6.11
N LEU A 532 14.29 -3.55 -6.94
CA LEU A 532 14.51 -3.61 -8.37
C LEU A 532 15.50 -2.53 -8.81
N THR A 533 16.51 -2.92 -9.57
CA THR A 533 17.43 -2.03 -10.26
C THR A 533 17.38 -2.30 -11.75
N ILE A 534 17.06 -1.31 -12.58
CA ILE A 534 17.08 -1.46 -14.04
C ILE A 534 18.45 -1.01 -14.57
N ASP A 535 19.19 -1.92 -15.21
CA ASP A 535 20.42 -1.58 -15.94
C ASP A 535 20.08 -1.11 -17.36
N THR A 536 20.20 0.19 -17.53
CA THR A 536 19.92 0.93 -18.77
C THR A 536 21.22 1.39 -19.46
N SER A 537 22.34 0.69 -19.25
CA SER A 537 23.64 1.04 -19.84
C SER A 537 23.63 0.98 -21.37
N ASP A 538 22.92 0.01 -21.94
CA ASP A 538 22.84 -0.20 -23.38
C ASP A 538 21.58 0.47 -23.99
N TYR A 539 20.41 0.25 -23.37
CA TYR A 539 19.10 0.76 -23.82
C TYR A 539 18.23 1.24 -22.65
N GLY A 540 17.28 2.13 -22.92
CA GLY A 540 16.36 2.67 -21.90
C GLY A 540 15.07 1.86 -21.78
N LEU A 541 14.37 2.02 -20.66
CA LEU A 541 13.05 1.43 -20.41
C LEU A 541 11.99 2.54 -20.45
N LEU A 542 10.91 2.33 -21.21
CA LEU A 542 9.73 3.19 -21.16
C LEU A 542 8.61 2.50 -20.37
N VAL A 543 8.09 3.12 -19.33
CA VAL A 543 6.97 2.59 -18.53
C VAL A 543 5.73 3.43 -18.76
N GLN A 544 4.66 2.81 -19.25
CA GLN A 544 3.40 3.47 -19.59
C GLN A 544 2.28 3.18 -18.58
N GLY A 545 2.30 2.01 -17.93
CA GLY A 545 1.31 1.63 -16.91
C GLY A 545 1.49 2.32 -15.55
N GLY A 546 2.60 3.04 -15.37
CA GLY A 546 3.00 3.66 -14.11
C GLY A 546 3.88 2.76 -13.23
N LEU A 547 4.39 3.35 -12.15
CA LEU A 547 5.25 2.71 -11.16
C LEU A 547 4.71 2.99 -9.76
N SER A 548 4.61 1.96 -8.93
CA SER A 548 4.20 2.07 -7.53
C SER A 548 5.21 1.35 -6.64
N VAL A 549 5.72 2.04 -5.62
CA VAL A 549 6.73 1.51 -4.70
C VAL A 549 6.29 1.76 -3.26
N TYR A 550 6.13 0.69 -2.50
CA TYR A 550 5.57 0.70 -1.15
C TYR A 550 6.57 0.19 -0.10
N ASP A 551 6.24 0.37 1.18
CA ASP A 551 6.98 -0.13 2.33
C ASP A 551 8.48 0.23 2.36
N THR A 552 9.38 -0.76 2.39
CA THR A 552 10.84 -0.56 2.42
C THR A 552 11.49 -0.89 1.07
N TYR A 553 10.68 -1.09 0.02
CA TYR A 553 11.19 -1.54 -1.27
C TYR A 553 11.75 -0.38 -2.09
N ARG A 554 12.64 -0.75 -3.00
CA ARG A 554 13.41 0.19 -3.82
C ARG A 554 13.20 -0.09 -5.29
N PHE A 555 12.86 0.95 -6.06
CA PHE A 555 13.06 0.98 -7.51
C PHE A 555 14.22 1.93 -7.83
N ASP A 556 15.23 1.46 -8.54
CA ASP A 556 16.40 2.24 -8.94
C ASP A 556 16.76 1.93 -10.40
N TYR A 557 17.63 2.74 -10.99
CA TYR A 557 18.23 2.41 -12.27
C TYR A 557 19.68 2.87 -12.35
N ILE A 558 20.46 2.16 -13.16
CA ILE A 558 21.84 2.52 -13.51
C ILE A 558 21.96 2.68 -15.02
N GLY A 559 22.99 3.39 -15.47
CA GLY A 559 23.17 3.69 -16.90
C GLY A 559 22.64 5.07 -17.29
N ASN A 560 22.89 5.46 -18.54
CA ASN A 560 22.62 6.81 -19.03
C ASN A 560 21.39 6.91 -19.94
N LYS A 561 20.71 5.79 -20.21
CA LYS A 561 19.47 5.79 -21.00
C LYS A 561 18.23 6.02 -20.14
N GLY A 562 18.26 5.52 -18.91
CA GLY A 562 17.24 5.82 -17.91
C GLY A 562 15.95 5.02 -18.04
N VAL A 563 15.10 5.21 -17.04
CA VAL A 563 13.72 4.72 -17.00
C VAL A 563 12.79 5.91 -17.14
N ASP A 564 12.11 6.02 -18.27
CA ASP A 564 11.18 7.11 -18.55
C ASP A 564 9.74 6.65 -18.25
N LEU A 565 8.99 7.45 -17.50
CA LEU A 565 7.58 7.21 -17.23
C LEU A 565 6.73 8.07 -18.17
N ARG A 566 5.83 7.46 -18.93
CA ARG A 566 4.91 8.18 -19.82
C ARG A 566 3.46 7.89 -19.45
N LEU A 567 2.73 8.92 -19.03
CA LEU A 567 1.31 8.82 -18.73
C LEU A 567 0.50 8.58 -20.02
N GLU A 568 0.23 7.32 -20.32
CA GLU A 568 -0.74 6.87 -21.32
C GLU A 568 -1.77 5.99 -20.58
N ASN A 569 -2.92 6.55 -20.18
CA ASN A 569 -4.04 5.87 -19.50
C ASN A 569 -3.91 5.59 -17.99
N SER A 570 -3.11 6.37 -17.23
CA SER A 570 -3.03 6.27 -15.76
C SER A 570 -3.29 7.63 -15.09
N ASP A 571 -3.93 7.61 -13.91
CA ASP A 571 -4.17 8.80 -13.08
C ASP A 571 -2.88 9.29 -12.40
N THR A 572 -1.88 8.41 -12.21
CA THR A 572 -0.58 8.76 -11.58
C THR A 572 0.57 7.97 -12.18
N ALA A 573 1.68 8.66 -12.52
CA ALA A 573 2.83 8.01 -13.17
C ALA A 573 3.70 7.28 -12.14
N LEU A 574 3.95 7.93 -11.01
CA LEU A 574 4.79 7.43 -9.94
C LEU A 574 4.13 7.61 -8.57
N THR A 575 3.86 6.51 -7.89
CA THR A 575 3.36 6.45 -6.51
C THR A 575 4.44 5.87 -5.61
N VAL A 576 4.85 6.58 -4.57
CA VAL A 576 5.79 6.07 -3.56
C VAL A 576 5.25 6.33 -2.17
N ALA A 577 5.13 5.29 -1.36
CA ALA A 577 4.51 5.39 -0.04
C ALA A 577 5.26 4.54 0.99
N GLY A 578 5.14 4.92 2.27
CA GLY A 578 5.98 4.36 3.33
C GLY A 578 7.46 4.74 3.14
N ASN A 579 8.37 3.94 3.68
CA ASN A 579 9.83 4.10 3.54
C ASN A 579 10.35 3.76 2.13
N GLY A 580 9.50 3.83 1.10
CA GLY A 580 9.81 3.42 -0.25
C GLY A 580 10.78 4.39 -0.91
N TYR A 581 11.60 3.87 -1.84
CA TYR A 581 12.48 4.68 -2.66
C TYR A 581 12.24 4.41 -4.14
N ALA A 582 12.07 5.47 -4.93
CA ALA A 582 12.05 5.37 -6.38
C ALA A 582 13.01 6.37 -7.03
N ARG A 583 13.85 5.90 -7.94
CA ARG A 583 14.60 6.73 -8.88
C ARG A 583 14.16 6.44 -10.30
N VAL A 584 13.82 7.49 -11.05
CA VAL A 584 13.47 7.44 -12.48
C VAL A 584 14.18 8.56 -13.23
N HIS A 585 14.24 8.43 -14.56
CA HIS A 585 14.92 9.40 -15.41
C HIS A 585 14.00 10.58 -15.71
N SER A 586 12.93 10.40 -16.48
CA SER A 586 11.99 11.48 -16.77
C SER A 586 10.54 11.04 -16.60
N ILE A 587 9.65 12.03 -16.41
CA ILE A 587 8.20 11.80 -16.38
C ILE A 587 7.56 12.74 -17.38
N GLU A 588 6.79 12.19 -18.31
CA GLU A 588 6.06 12.98 -19.30
C GLU A 588 4.62 12.50 -19.46
N SER A 589 3.73 13.41 -19.84
CA SER A 589 2.37 13.05 -20.24
C SER A 589 2.13 13.37 -21.71
N LYS A 590 1.40 12.46 -22.37
CA LYS A 590 0.98 12.59 -23.77
C LYS A 590 -0.53 12.64 -23.84
N GLN A 591 -1.13 13.73 -23.37
CA GLN A 591 -2.55 13.97 -23.64
C GLN A 591 -2.75 14.41 -25.10
N SER A 592 -3.74 13.82 -25.76
CA SER A 592 -4.22 14.28 -27.05
C SER A 592 -4.85 15.67 -26.90
N GLU A 593 -4.62 16.55 -27.88
CA GLU A 593 -5.10 17.93 -27.85
C GLU A 593 -6.65 18.08 -27.88
N ASN A 594 -7.42 16.98 -27.83
CA ASN A 594 -8.84 16.98 -28.26
C ASN A 594 -9.86 16.21 -27.40
N ASP A 595 -9.53 15.62 -26.25
CA ASP A 595 -10.54 14.88 -25.46
C ASP A 595 -10.73 15.41 -24.03
N VAL A 596 -11.99 15.35 -23.63
CA VAL A 596 -12.64 15.74 -22.36
C VAL A 596 -11.70 15.64 -21.13
N PRO A 597 -11.74 16.58 -20.17
CA PRO A 597 -10.95 16.47 -18.94
C PRO A 597 -11.35 15.21 -18.17
N GLN A 598 -10.56 14.15 -18.34
CA GLN A 598 -10.46 13.08 -17.35
C GLN A 598 -9.70 13.61 -16.13
N LEU A 599 -9.84 12.91 -15.02
CA LEU A 599 -9.33 13.26 -13.68
C LEU A 599 -7.91 13.87 -13.76
N PRO A 600 -7.56 14.85 -12.91
CA PRO A 600 -6.24 15.47 -12.98
C PRO A 600 -5.17 14.38 -12.83
N ASN A 601 -4.26 14.26 -13.80
CA ASN A 601 -3.16 13.27 -13.80
C ASN A 601 -1.93 13.83 -13.06
N TRP A 602 -1.39 13.08 -12.11
CA TRP A 602 -0.31 13.52 -11.23
C TRP A 602 0.99 12.83 -11.66
N ALA A 603 2.11 13.55 -11.75
CA ALA A 603 3.38 12.94 -12.13
C ALA A 603 3.96 12.10 -10.98
N VAL A 604 3.98 12.67 -9.76
CA VAL A 604 4.51 12.04 -8.56
C VAL A 604 3.52 12.18 -7.41
N TYR A 605 3.26 11.08 -6.71
CA TYR A 605 2.63 11.04 -5.39
C TYR A 605 3.60 10.40 -4.39
N ALA A 606 3.94 11.12 -3.32
CA ALA A 606 4.87 10.66 -2.28
C ALA A 606 4.29 10.85 -0.85
N ASN A 607 4.30 9.82 0.01
CA ASN A 607 3.83 9.92 1.40
C ASN A 607 4.71 9.13 2.41
N ASN A 608 4.54 9.38 3.71
CA ASN A 608 5.02 8.57 4.82
C ASN A 608 6.52 8.18 4.78
N GLN A 609 7.42 9.19 4.74
CA GLN A 609 8.89 9.02 4.66
C GLN A 609 9.43 8.53 3.30
N ALA A 610 8.59 8.48 2.26
CA ALA A 610 9.01 8.11 0.91
C ALA A 610 10.09 9.03 0.35
N THR A 611 10.99 8.47 -0.46
CA THR A 611 12.02 9.22 -1.19
C THR A 611 11.88 9.01 -2.69
N VAL A 612 11.74 10.11 -3.44
CA VAL A 612 11.65 10.09 -4.90
C VAL A 612 12.77 10.92 -5.52
N VAL A 613 13.44 10.37 -6.53
CA VAL A 613 14.43 11.08 -7.35
C VAL A 613 14.07 10.99 -8.83
N VAL A 614 13.91 12.13 -9.47
CA VAL A 614 13.76 12.26 -10.93
C VAL A 614 15.04 12.89 -11.47
N GLU A 615 15.88 12.13 -12.16
CA GLU A 615 17.21 12.59 -12.63
C GLU A 615 17.12 13.55 -13.85
N GLY A 616 15.98 13.58 -14.52
CA GLY A 616 15.66 14.48 -15.61
C GLY A 616 14.48 15.40 -15.24
N SER A 617 13.60 15.66 -16.21
CA SER A 617 12.50 16.62 -16.06
C SER A 617 11.14 15.93 -15.91
N ILE A 618 10.21 16.64 -15.27
CA ILE A 618 8.76 16.36 -15.29
C ILE A 618 8.13 17.34 -16.29
N THR A 619 7.49 16.85 -17.36
CA THR A 619 6.94 17.75 -18.40
C THR A 619 5.55 17.34 -18.88
N ASN A 620 4.76 18.33 -19.33
CA ASN A 620 3.45 18.14 -19.96
C ASN A 620 2.37 17.50 -19.08
N VAL A 621 2.53 17.51 -17.75
CA VAL A 621 1.58 16.93 -16.78
C VAL A 621 0.60 17.99 -16.26
N ASP A 622 -0.56 17.59 -15.74
CA ASP A 622 -1.50 18.53 -15.12
C ASP A 622 -1.02 18.92 -13.72
N LEU A 623 -0.68 17.92 -12.90
CA LEU A 623 -0.14 18.11 -11.55
C LEU A 623 1.27 17.50 -11.47
N GLY A 624 2.25 18.29 -11.03
CA GLY A 624 3.65 17.87 -10.94
C GLY A 624 3.89 16.93 -9.76
N ILE A 625 4.02 17.50 -8.57
CA ILE A 625 4.40 16.76 -7.36
C ILE A 625 3.31 16.91 -6.31
N GLN A 626 2.75 15.78 -5.87
CA GLN A 626 1.91 15.70 -4.69
C GLN A 626 2.68 15.02 -3.55
N ILE A 627 2.76 15.66 -2.39
CA ILE A 627 3.58 15.18 -1.26
C ILE A 627 2.89 15.36 0.10
N SER A 628 3.09 14.45 1.05
CA SER A 628 2.60 14.61 2.42
C SER A 628 3.53 13.99 3.45
N GLU A 629 3.39 14.41 4.72
CA GLU A 629 4.17 13.91 5.86
C GLU A 629 5.68 14.13 5.68
N ASP A 630 6.55 13.27 6.20
CA ASP A 630 8.02 13.40 6.14
C ASP A 630 8.63 12.91 4.79
N ALA A 631 7.86 12.92 3.70
CA ALA A 631 8.34 12.50 2.38
C ALA A 631 9.28 13.53 1.73
N SER A 632 10.17 13.05 0.85
CA SER A 632 11.15 13.85 0.11
C SER A 632 11.12 13.57 -1.39
N VAL A 633 11.01 14.62 -2.21
CA VAL A 633 11.07 14.53 -3.67
C VAL A 633 12.18 15.44 -4.21
N GLU A 634 13.08 14.89 -5.02
CA GLU A 634 14.10 15.65 -5.74
C GLU A 634 13.95 15.48 -7.27
N VAL A 635 13.89 16.59 -8.00
CA VAL A 635 13.88 16.64 -9.47
C VAL A 635 15.13 17.38 -9.92
N LYS A 636 15.98 16.74 -10.71
CA LYS A 636 17.25 17.33 -11.19
C LYS A 636 17.08 18.22 -12.42
N GLY A 637 16.00 18.03 -13.17
CA GLY A 637 15.62 18.86 -14.31
C GLY A 637 14.48 19.83 -13.98
N ASP A 638 13.75 20.20 -15.01
CA ASP A 638 12.63 21.13 -14.94
C ASP A 638 11.34 20.42 -14.53
N VAL A 639 10.44 21.15 -13.86
CA VAL A 639 9.06 20.73 -13.59
C VAL A 639 8.13 21.66 -14.35
N ILE A 640 7.56 21.18 -15.46
CA ILE A 640 6.69 21.95 -16.36
C ILE A 640 5.31 21.30 -16.37
N THR A 641 4.34 21.98 -15.76
CA THR A 641 2.99 21.48 -15.54
C THR A 641 1.94 22.46 -16.08
N ARG A 642 0.73 21.96 -16.33
CA ARG A 642 -0.39 22.77 -16.80
C ARG A 642 -1.19 23.39 -15.67
N MET A 643 -1.38 22.71 -14.54
CA MET A 643 -2.24 23.21 -13.45
C MET A 643 -1.48 23.51 -12.18
N ARG A 644 -0.82 22.52 -11.57
CA ARG A 644 -0.10 22.72 -10.30
C ARG A 644 1.32 22.18 -10.33
N GLY A 645 2.27 22.94 -9.79
CA GLY A 645 3.68 22.57 -9.67
C GLY A 645 3.90 21.57 -8.54
N VAL A 646 3.69 22.01 -7.30
CA VAL A 646 3.84 21.23 -6.07
C VAL A 646 2.61 21.42 -5.17
N SER A 647 2.12 20.35 -4.56
CA SER A 647 0.91 20.37 -3.74
C SER A 647 1.00 19.38 -2.56
N THR A 648 0.43 19.70 -1.40
CA THR A 648 0.30 18.75 -0.28
C THR A 648 -1.09 18.14 -0.16
N VAL A 649 -1.17 16.88 0.30
CA VAL A 649 -2.46 16.16 0.46
C VAL A 649 -3.06 16.54 1.82
N HIS A 650 -4.37 16.75 1.86
CA HIS A 650 -5.09 16.96 3.11
C HIS A 650 -5.31 15.61 3.83
N VAL A 651 -4.65 15.39 4.97
CA VAL A 651 -4.94 14.26 5.87
C VAL A 651 -5.82 14.80 7.00
N TYR A 652 -7.13 14.52 6.97
CA TYR A 652 -8.11 14.96 7.97
C TYR A 652 -7.93 14.29 9.35
N ASP A 653 -6.97 13.37 9.49
CA ASP A 653 -6.94 12.44 10.63
C ASP A 653 -5.79 12.73 11.62
N ASN A 654 -6.19 13.11 12.83
CA ASN A 654 -5.42 13.24 14.07
C ASN A 654 -4.33 14.32 14.21
N GLN A 655 -4.39 15.00 15.35
CA GLN A 655 -3.49 16.07 15.84
C GLN A 655 -2.01 15.65 16.02
N THR A 656 -1.61 14.44 15.61
CA THR A 656 -0.28 13.85 15.85
C THR A 656 0.79 14.25 14.82
N ASN A 657 0.43 14.79 13.66
CA ASN A 657 1.37 15.05 12.56
C ASN A 657 1.81 16.52 12.35
N GLN A 658 1.54 17.44 13.29
CA GLN A 658 1.95 18.86 13.17
C GLN A 658 3.48 19.09 13.04
N ASN A 659 4.31 18.10 13.40
CA ASN A 659 5.77 18.17 13.28
C ASN A 659 6.32 17.61 11.96
N ALA A 660 5.50 16.92 11.16
CA ALA A 660 5.95 16.33 9.90
C ALA A 660 6.33 17.43 8.90
N ARG A 661 7.39 17.20 8.12
CA ARG A 661 7.97 18.19 7.20
C ARG A 661 8.31 17.58 5.85
N ALA A 662 7.42 17.78 4.90
CA ALA A 662 7.61 17.38 3.52
C ALA A 662 8.69 18.25 2.86
N SER A 663 9.52 17.67 1.99
CA SER A 663 10.55 18.42 1.26
C SER A 663 10.54 18.17 -0.24
N VAL A 664 10.62 19.24 -1.02
CA VAL A 664 10.75 19.20 -2.48
C VAL A 664 11.95 20.02 -2.92
N LYS A 665 12.82 19.43 -3.75
CA LYS A 665 13.97 20.10 -4.36
C LYS A 665 13.93 19.96 -5.87
N ILE A 666 13.97 21.08 -6.57
CA ILE A 666 13.97 21.16 -8.03
C ILE A 666 15.25 21.90 -8.44
N ASP A 667 16.14 21.22 -9.16
CA ASP A 667 17.41 21.83 -9.60
C ASP A 667 17.25 22.68 -10.86
N GLY A 668 16.20 22.44 -11.66
CA GLY A 668 15.81 23.24 -12.83
C GLY A 668 14.72 24.28 -12.55
N ASP A 669 13.99 24.62 -13.60
CA ASP A 669 12.88 25.58 -13.57
C ASP A 669 11.57 24.93 -13.08
N LEU A 670 10.69 25.72 -12.45
CA LEU A 670 9.32 25.32 -12.12
C LEU A 670 8.32 26.19 -12.87
N LYS A 671 7.62 25.61 -13.85
CA LYS A 671 6.65 26.30 -14.70
C LYS A 671 5.26 25.68 -14.55
N SER A 672 4.27 26.44 -14.09
CA SER A 672 2.92 25.91 -13.83
C SER A 672 1.88 27.02 -13.68
N GLU A 673 0.59 26.78 -13.93
CA GLU A 673 -0.44 27.77 -13.59
C GLU A 673 -0.43 28.14 -12.10
N THR A 674 -0.48 27.15 -11.21
CA THR A 674 -0.43 27.30 -9.75
C THR A 674 0.86 26.68 -9.21
N THR A 675 1.78 27.48 -8.70
CA THR A 675 3.12 26.99 -8.34
C THR A 675 3.15 26.09 -7.12
N LEU A 676 2.80 26.59 -5.92
CA LEU A 676 2.88 25.82 -4.67
C LEU A 676 1.57 25.87 -3.88
N TYR A 677 1.16 24.74 -3.32
CA TYR A 677 -0.07 24.63 -2.54
C TYR A 677 0.15 23.75 -1.30
N SER A 678 -0.15 24.26 -0.11
CA SER A 678 0.00 23.52 1.14
C SER A 678 -1.22 23.68 2.04
N TYR A 679 -1.58 22.64 2.77
CA TYR A 679 -2.60 22.66 3.83
C TYR A 679 -2.09 21.84 5.03
N TYR A 680 -2.10 22.43 6.22
CA TYR A 680 -1.85 21.78 7.53
C TYR A 680 -0.54 20.97 7.68
N THR A 681 0.38 21.04 6.71
CA THR A 681 1.64 20.30 6.70
C THR A 681 2.78 21.27 6.46
N ASN A 682 3.87 21.16 7.24
CA ASN A 682 5.05 21.99 6.98
C ASN A 682 5.72 21.54 5.68
N LEU A 683 6.12 22.50 4.86
CA LEU A 683 6.66 22.23 3.53
C LEU A 683 7.97 23.01 3.31
N ASP A 684 9.03 22.30 2.93
CA ASP A 684 10.28 22.88 2.48
C ASP A 684 10.42 22.73 0.97
N VAL A 685 10.47 23.84 0.25
CA VAL A 685 10.65 23.84 -1.21
C VAL A 685 11.91 24.61 -1.59
N VAL A 686 12.78 23.96 -2.35
CA VAL A 686 13.95 24.59 -2.96
C VAL A 686 13.83 24.47 -4.48
N VAL A 687 13.79 25.59 -5.18
CA VAL A 687 13.87 25.65 -6.65
C VAL A 687 15.15 26.40 -6.99
N LEU A 688 16.15 25.73 -7.57
CA LEU A 688 17.43 26.38 -7.90
C LEU A 688 17.35 27.22 -9.17
N GLY A 689 16.44 26.89 -10.08
CA GLY A 689 16.15 27.66 -11.29
C GLY A 689 15.10 28.77 -11.09
N THR A 690 14.38 29.06 -12.16
CA THR A 690 13.33 30.10 -12.20
C THR A 690 11.96 29.50 -11.92
N VAL A 691 11.18 30.18 -11.08
CA VAL A 691 9.74 29.91 -10.93
C VAL A 691 8.95 30.79 -11.90
N GLU A 692 8.14 30.17 -12.76
CA GLU A 692 7.29 30.82 -13.78
C GLU A 692 5.82 30.36 -13.66
N THR A 693 4.88 31.26 -13.94
CA THR A 693 3.45 30.92 -14.09
C THR A 693 2.92 31.20 -15.49
N THR A 694 2.04 30.32 -15.97
CA THR A 694 1.38 30.41 -17.28
C THR A 694 0.04 31.12 -17.26
N ILE A 695 -0.59 31.34 -16.08
CA ILE A 695 -1.81 32.15 -15.94
C ILE A 695 -1.49 33.62 -15.67
N GLU A 696 -2.41 34.50 -16.07
CA GLU A 696 -2.30 35.96 -15.82
C GLU A 696 -2.38 36.33 -14.33
N ASP A 697 -2.80 35.41 -13.45
CA ASP A 697 -3.18 35.70 -12.05
C ASP A 697 -2.06 35.51 -11.00
N GLY A 698 -0.86 35.04 -11.38
CA GLY A 698 0.35 35.05 -10.52
C GLY A 698 0.77 33.69 -9.90
N ILE A 699 1.85 33.69 -9.11
CA ILE A 699 2.45 32.49 -8.45
C ILE A 699 1.86 32.29 -7.06
N PHE A 700 0.93 31.34 -6.95
CA PHE A 700 0.21 31.05 -5.71
C PHE A 700 1.10 30.28 -4.71
N PHE A 701 1.11 30.75 -3.46
CA PHE A 701 1.51 30.01 -2.26
C PHE A 701 0.32 30.07 -1.32
N MET A 702 -0.23 28.92 -0.93
CA MET A 702 -1.41 28.85 -0.05
C MET A 702 -1.15 27.94 1.14
N GLY A 703 -1.68 28.30 2.31
CA GLY A 703 -1.48 27.61 3.58
C GLY A 703 -2.57 27.93 4.60
N GLU A 704 -2.94 26.92 5.40
CA GLU A 704 -3.72 27.02 6.64
C GLU A 704 -2.96 26.27 7.75
N ASP A 705 -2.67 26.93 8.87
CA ASP A 705 -1.89 26.41 10.03
C ASP A 705 -0.59 25.66 9.63
N ALA A 706 0.18 26.23 8.70
CA ALA A 706 1.39 25.60 8.17
C ALA A 706 2.60 26.55 8.13
N THR A 707 3.80 25.99 8.30
CA THR A 707 5.06 26.69 7.99
C THR A 707 5.58 26.24 6.62
N MET A 708 5.67 27.18 5.68
CA MET A 708 6.27 26.96 4.36
C MET A 708 7.63 27.65 4.29
N ASN A 709 8.69 26.91 3.98
CA ASN A 709 10.02 27.47 3.73
C ASN A 709 10.33 27.32 2.24
N VAL A 710 10.40 28.44 1.53
CA VAL A 710 10.58 28.49 0.09
C VAL A 710 11.88 29.19 -0.23
N LYS A 711 12.78 28.52 -0.94
CA LYS A 711 14.01 29.10 -1.49
C LYS A 711 13.97 28.97 -3.00
N VAL A 712 14.08 30.09 -3.72
CA VAL A 712 14.05 30.12 -5.18
C VAL A 712 15.28 30.84 -5.74
N GLY A 713 15.80 30.37 -6.88
CA GLY A 713 16.84 31.06 -7.63
C GLY A 713 16.33 32.42 -8.12
N ALA A 714 15.36 32.39 -9.03
CA ALA A 714 14.68 33.57 -9.57
C ALA A 714 13.15 33.38 -9.65
N ILE A 715 12.44 34.50 -9.79
CA ILE A 715 10.98 34.54 -9.98
C ILE A 715 10.67 35.35 -11.24
N GLU A 716 10.00 34.72 -12.21
CA GLU A 716 9.50 35.36 -13.43
C GLU A 716 7.96 35.27 -13.50
N GLY A 717 7.31 36.38 -13.84
CA GLY A 717 5.85 36.44 -14.00
C GLY A 717 5.45 36.91 -15.40
N SER A 718 4.22 36.59 -15.83
CA SER A 718 3.59 37.22 -17.00
C SER A 718 3.26 38.71 -16.70
N THR A 719 2.63 39.46 -17.61
CA THR A 719 2.59 40.94 -17.59
C THR A 719 1.77 41.61 -16.47
N LYS A 720 1.23 40.84 -15.51
CA LYS A 720 0.50 41.33 -14.32
C LYS A 720 1.10 40.74 -13.04
N ASP A 721 0.91 41.45 -11.94
CA ASP A 721 1.66 41.35 -10.69
C ASP A 721 1.71 39.91 -10.11
N PHE A 722 2.84 39.47 -9.53
CA PHE A 722 2.95 38.19 -8.79
C PHE A 722 1.98 38.19 -7.61
N TYR A 723 1.39 37.03 -7.28
CA TYR A 723 0.30 36.89 -6.30
C TYR A 723 0.54 35.72 -5.34
N ALA A 724 0.94 35.97 -4.09
CA ALA A 724 1.02 34.94 -3.04
C ALA A 724 -0.10 35.11 -2.00
N ALA A 725 -0.78 34.03 -1.58
CA ALA A 725 -1.99 34.11 -0.75
C ALA A 725 -1.95 33.29 0.55
N THR A 726 -1.77 33.93 1.70
CA THR A 726 -1.89 33.25 3.01
C THR A 726 -3.33 33.31 3.52
N VAL A 727 -3.90 32.16 3.93
CA VAL A 727 -5.34 32.04 4.23
C VAL A 727 -5.62 32.27 5.72
N VAL A 728 -5.08 31.45 6.63
CA VAL A 728 -5.24 31.59 8.10
C VAL A 728 -4.03 31.01 8.87
N ASP A 729 -3.56 31.73 9.91
CA ASP A 729 -2.54 31.31 10.90
C ASP A 729 -1.26 30.62 10.36
N SER A 730 -0.87 30.93 9.13
CA SER A 730 0.29 30.33 8.46
C SER A 730 1.52 31.23 8.45
N LEU A 731 2.70 30.62 8.43
CA LEU A 731 4.00 31.29 8.29
C LEU A 731 4.65 30.93 6.95
N LEU A 732 4.80 31.91 6.06
CA LEU A 732 5.60 31.78 4.85
C LEU A 732 6.99 32.39 5.08
N LYS A 733 8.04 31.58 5.04
CA LYS A 733 9.43 32.05 4.93
C LYS A 733 9.88 31.91 3.49
N ILE A 734 10.24 33.02 2.86
CA ILE A 734 10.63 33.04 1.46
C ILE A 734 12.00 33.70 1.29
N GLU A 735 12.87 33.05 0.53
CA GLU A 735 14.20 33.51 0.13
C GLU A 735 14.30 33.51 -1.40
N VAL A 736 14.69 34.63 -1.99
CA VAL A 736 15.06 34.76 -3.40
C VAL A 736 16.57 34.99 -3.44
N VAL A 737 17.30 34.11 -4.11
CA VAL A 737 18.78 34.15 -4.12
C VAL A 737 19.31 35.17 -5.13
N ASP A 738 18.68 35.26 -6.30
CA ASP A 738 19.03 36.22 -7.35
C ASP A 738 18.12 37.47 -7.33
N ALA A 739 18.07 38.22 -8.44
CA ALA A 739 17.32 39.48 -8.53
C ALA A 739 15.83 39.27 -8.83
N ILE A 740 15.00 40.18 -8.32
CA ILE A 740 13.57 40.28 -8.64
C ILE A 740 13.41 41.20 -9.86
N GLU A 741 13.10 40.60 -11.02
CA GLU A 741 12.96 41.35 -12.26
C GLU A 741 11.67 42.19 -12.35
N LYS A 742 10.60 41.72 -11.70
CA LYS A 742 9.27 42.36 -11.68
C LYS A 742 8.74 42.46 -10.26
N PRO A 743 8.03 43.54 -9.89
CA PRO A 743 7.35 43.67 -8.60
C PRO A 743 6.55 42.45 -8.19
N LEU A 744 6.60 42.13 -6.89
CA LEU A 744 5.82 41.06 -6.28
C LEU A 744 4.68 41.61 -5.43
N SER A 745 3.48 41.03 -5.53
CA SER A 745 2.35 41.35 -4.65
C SER A 745 1.96 40.13 -3.79
N PHE A 746 1.72 40.35 -2.50
CA PHE A 746 1.29 39.34 -1.54
C PHE A 746 -0.09 39.72 -1.04
N ARG A 747 -1.11 38.88 -1.21
CA ARG A 747 -2.44 39.11 -0.66
C ARG A 747 -2.69 38.21 0.55
N MET A 748 -2.71 38.77 1.75
CA MET A 748 -2.89 38.04 2.99
C MET A 748 -4.31 38.19 3.51
N ASN A 749 -4.95 37.10 3.90
CA ASN A 749 -6.19 37.17 4.67
C ASN A 749 -5.89 37.18 6.17
N GLN A 750 -5.09 36.22 6.66
CA GLN A 750 -4.48 36.17 8.01
C GLN A 750 -3.16 35.38 7.93
N GLY A 751 -2.15 35.74 8.76
CA GLY A 751 -0.86 35.03 8.83
C GLY A 751 0.37 35.93 8.83
N GLN A 752 1.54 35.34 8.57
CA GLN A 752 2.84 36.02 8.63
C GLN A 752 3.74 35.65 7.43
N ILE A 753 4.36 36.67 6.82
CA ILE A 753 5.40 36.49 5.78
C ILE A 753 6.75 36.96 6.35
N HIS A 754 7.75 36.08 6.31
CA HIS A 754 9.14 36.38 6.64
C HIS A 754 9.94 36.45 5.35
N ILE A 755 10.50 37.63 5.10
CA ILE A 755 11.40 37.86 3.98
C ILE A 755 12.81 37.56 4.47
N VAL A 756 13.40 36.49 3.92
CA VAL A 756 14.73 36.01 4.27
C VAL A 756 15.70 36.39 3.15
N GLY A 757 16.89 36.85 3.52
CA GLY A 757 17.91 37.25 2.57
C GLY A 757 17.70 38.67 2.01
N THR A 758 18.51 39.03 1.01
CA THR A 758 18.51 40.37 0.43
C THR A 758 17.87 40.37 -0.94
N TRP A 759 16.70 40.99 -1.06
CA TRP A 759 15.89 41.02 -2.26
C TRP A 759 16.15 42.32 -3.00
N THR A 760 16.57 42.22 -4.26
CA THR A 760 17.01 43.37 -5.04
C THR A 760 16.27 43.45 -6.36
N GLY A 761 15.80 44.64 -6.76
CA GLY A 761 15.11 44.84 -8.02
C GLY A 761 15.04 46.32 -8.45
N ALA A 762 14.53 46.57 -9.66
CA ALA A 762 14.56 47.91 -10.27
C ALA A 762 13.20 48.30 -10.89
N SER A 763 12.23 48.66 -10.04
CA SER A 763 10.88 49.02 -10.44
C SER A 763 10.48 50.45 -10.02
N ASN A 764 9.73 51.16 -10.86
CA ASN A 764 9.11 52.43 -10.48
C ASN A 764 7.87 52.24 -9.57
N LYS A 765 7.32 51.01 -9.51
CA LYS A 765 6.33 50.58 -8.52
C LYS A 765 7.04 50.04 -7.26
N PRO A 766 6.35 49.85 -6.13
CA PRO A 766 6.88 49.07 -5.01
C PRO A 766 7.49 47.76 -5.51
N LEU A 767 8.67 47.37 -5.01
CA LEU A 767 9.27 46.08 -5.40
C LEU A 767 8.50 44.92 -4.78
N ILE A 768 8.09 45.09 -3.52
CA ILE A 768 7.17 44.21 -2.80
C ILE A 768 5.94 45.00 -2.42
N ASP A 769 4.77 44.47 -2.71
CA ASP A 769 3.48 45.03 -2.35
C ASP A 769 2.73 43.99 -1.50
N VAL A 770 2.11 44.37 -0.40
CA VAL A 770 1.40 43.46 0.49
C VAL A 770 -0.01 44.01 0.72
N VAL A 771 -1.04 43.19 0.53
CA VAL A 771 -2.45 43.59 0.57
C VAL A 771 -3.21 42.70 1.55
N GLY A 772 -3.99 43.26 2.47
CA GLY A 772 -4.88 42.50 3.37
C GLY A 772 -4.43 42.45 4.85
N MET A 773 -4.86 41.45 5.64
CA MET A 773 -4.63 41.41 7.09
C MET A 773 -3.54 40.39 7.47
N GLY A 774 -2.63 40.76 8.39
CA GLY A 774 -1.53 39.88 8.84
C GLY A 774 -0.26 40.63 9.22
N SER A 775 0.89 39.96 9.16
CA SER A 775 2.19 40.59 9.44
C SER A 775 3.28 40.28 8.40
N THR A 776 4.10 41.28 8.10
CA THR A 776 5.29 41.15 7.26
C THR A 776 6.52 41.43 8.12
N VAL A 777 7.48 40.51 8.11
CA VAL A 777 8.73 40.62 8.90
C VAL A 777 9.93 40.63 7.97
N VAL A 778 10.80 41.62 8.19
CA VAL A 778 12.12 41.74 7.55
C VAL A 778 13.14 41.83 8.67
N ASP A 779 13.81 40.73 9.02
CA ASP A 779 14.70 40.65 10.19
C ASP A 779 16.12 40.18 9.85
N GLN A 780 16.28 39.29 8.86
CA GLN A 780 17.56 38.72 8.43
C GLN A 780 17.82 38.98 6.94
N GLY A 781 18.02 40.26 6.58
CA GLY A 781 18.24 40.68 5.20
C GLY A 781 17.54 42.01 4.89
N GLY A 782 17.09 42.20 3.66
CA GLY A 782 16.43 43.45 3.30
C GLY A 782 15.86 43.51 1.90
N ILE A 783 15.04 44.52 1.63
CA ILE A 783 14.42 44.76 0.32
C ILE A 783 14.99 46.04 -0.28
N ILE A 784 15.47 45.97 -1.51
CA ILE A 784 16.15 47.05 -2.21
C ILE A 784 15.47 47.28 -3.54
N ASN A 785 14.80 48.43 -3.68
CA ASN A 785 14.30 48.89 -4.96
C ASN A 785 15.08 50.10 -5.46
N HIS A 786 15.78 49.94 -6.57
CA HIS A 786 16.61 51.00 -7.14
C HIS A 786 15.82 52.19 -7.73
N LYS A 787 14.56 51.98 -8.13
CA LYS A 787 13.79 52.97 -8.91
C LYS A 787 12.53 53.50 -8.22
N GLY A 788 12.06 52.85 -7.15
CA GLY A 788 10.83 53.19 -6.44
C GLY A 788 10.83 52.73 -4.98
N PRO A 789 9.66 52.57 -4.35
CA PRO A 789 9.55 52.08 -2.98
C PRO A 789 10.02 50.63 -2.84
N ALA A 790 10.65 50.29 -1.71
CA ALA A 790 11.06 48.91 -1.41
C ALA A 790 9.82 48.04 -1.13
N LEU A 791 8.92 48.56 -0.29
CA LEU A 791 7.73 47.88 0.19
C LEU A 791 6.50 48.78 -0.02
N SER A 792 5.32 48.18 -0.18
CA SER A 792 4.02 48.85 -0.09
C SER A 792 3.06 47.98 0.68
N CYS A 793 2.11 48.60 1.38
CA CYS A 793 1.06 47.88 2.11
C CYS A 793 -0.32 48.54 1.90
N GLU A 794 -1.24 47.86 1.21
CA GLU A 794 -2.59 48.37 0.94
C GLU A 794 -3.68 47.62 1.78
N LEU A 795 -4.51 48.38 2.51
CA LEU A 795 -5.73 47.95 3.25
C LEU A 795 -5.55 47.26 4.65
N SER A 796 -6.68 47.08 5.37
CA SER A 796 -6.90 47.00 6.84
C SER A 796 -6.02 46.04 7.68
N ILE A 797 -5.58 46.50 8.88
CA ILE A 797 -4.88 45.74 9.94
C ILE A 797 -3.67 44.92 9.44
N MET A 798 -2.59 45.61 9.07
CA MET A 798 -1.31 44.98 8.71
C MET A 798 -0.19 45.44 9.66
N ASN A 799 0.63 44.49 10.12
CA ASN A 799 1.79 44.76 10.98
C ASN A 799 3.09 44.56 10.21
N VAL A 800 3.85 45.62 9.98
CA VAL A 800 5.19 45.53 9.38
C VAL A 800 6.23 45.59 10.49
N THR A 801 7.08 44.57 10.59
CA THR A 801 8.19 44.53 11.54
C THR A 801 9.52 44.52 10.79
N ILE A 802 10.34 45.53 11.05
CA ILE A 802 11.73 45.56 10.59
C ILE A 802 12.63 45.26 11.79
N GLY A 803 13.22 44.07 11.81
CA GLY A 803 14.13 43.61 12.87
C GLY A 803 15.46 44.37 12.88
N SER A 804 16.29 44.20 13.92
CA SER A 804 17.55 44.94 14.08
C SER A 804 18.58 44.73 12.97
N ASP A 805 18.51 43.59 12.29
CA ASP A 805 19.36 43.27 11.13
C ASP A 805 18.63 43.39 9.78
N GLY A 806 17.35 43.77 9.82
CA GLY A 806 16.51 44.05 8.66
C GLY A 806 16.76 45.43 8.07
N TYR A 807 16.66 45.56 6.75
CA TYR A 807 16.73 46.86 6.08
C TYR A 807 15.84 47.01 4.85
N LEU A 808 15.45 48.25 4.54
CA LEU A 808 14.70 48.61 3.34
C LEU A 808 15.39 49.77 2.63
N VAL A 809 15.53 49.72 1.31
CA VAL A 809 16.15 50.79 0.51
C VAL A 809 15.27 51.13 -0.68
N GLY A 810 14.84 52.39 -0.78
CA GLY A 810 13.96 52.86 -1.86
C GLY A 810 14.32 54.26 -2.35
N LYS A 811 13.85 54.60 -3.56
CA LYS A 811 14.11 55.90 -4.20
C LYS A 811 13.13 56.98 -3.73
N GLY A 812 13.65 58.01 -3.06
CA GLY A 812 12.94 59.23 -2.66
C GLY A 812 13.57 59.93 -1.46
N ASN A 813 12.81 60.84 -0.84
CA ASN A 813 13.27 61.73 0.23
C ASN A 813 12.49 61.58 1.54
N LEU A 814 11.49 60.72 1.58
CA LEU A 814 10.62 60.50 2.72
C LEU A 814 10.55 59.00 3.04
N LEU A 815 10.21 58.68 4.28
CA LEU A 815 9.92 57.31 4.70
C LEU A 815 8.81 56.68 3.82
N THR A 816 7.82 57.49 3.42
CA THR A 816 6.73 57.11 2.51
C THR A 816 7.18 56.82 1.08
N ASP A 817 8.38 57.26 0.69
CA ASP A 817 8.94 56.95 -0.63
C ASP A 817 9.68 55.58 -0.63
N VAL A 818 9.95 55.03 0.56
CA VAL A 818 10.54 53.69 0.74
C VAL A 818 9.49 52.66 1.11
N ILE A 819 8.49 53.06 1.91
CA ILE A 819 7.29 52.27 2.23
C ILE A 819 6.06 53.01 1.66
N GLY A 820 5.57 52.56 0.51
CA GLY A 820 4.40 53.12 -0.15
C GLY A 820 3.08 52.76 0.55
N ASN A 821 2.07 53.63 0.41
CA ASN A 821 0.65 53.38 0.76
C ASN A 821 0.31 52.92 2.20
N PHE A 822 1.25 53.01 3.15
CA PHE A 822 1.02 52.57 4.53
C PHE A 822 0.09 53.55 5.31
N PRO A 823 -1.03 53.08 5.90
CA PRO A 823 -2.08 53.95 6.44
C PRO A 823 -1.68 54.78 7.67
N ASP A 824 -0.65 54.39 8.41
CA ASP A 824 -0.25 55.02 9.68
C ASP A 824 0.57 56.32 9.52
N PHE A 825 0.90 56.72 8.28
CA PHE A 825 1.65 57.96 8.01
C PHE A 825 0.77 59.20 7.82
N ASP A 826 -0.55 59.05 7.65
CA ASP A 826 -1.51 60.15 7.64
C ASP A 826 -2.24 60.18 9.00
N ALA A 827 -2.05 61.26 9.76
CA ALA A 827 -2.59 61.43 11.13
C ALA A 827 -4.13 61.33 11.25
N ARG A 828 -4.83 61.13 10.13
CA ARG A 828 -6.29 60.94 10.04
C ARG A 828 -6.74 59.47 10.14
N VAL A 829 -5.83 58.50 10.21
CA VAL A 829 -6.13 57.06 10.05
C VAL A 829 -5.78 56.22 11.30
N ALA A 830 -5.67 56.85 12.48
CA ALA A 830 -5.31 56.18 13.76
C ALA A 830 -6.31 55.12 14.30
N ASN A 831 -7.32 54.71 13.51
CA ASN A 831 -8.35 53.73 13.88
C ASN A 831 -8.31 52.44 13.04
N THR A 832 -7.30 52.21 12.20
CA THR A 832 -7.25 51.05 11.28
C THR A 832 -6.50 49.82 11.79
N GLY A 833 -5.89 49.88 12.98
CA GLY A 833 -5.22 48.74 13.63
C GLY A 833 -3.91 48.25 12.98
N SER A 834 -3.44 48.89 11.91
CA SER A 834 -2.11 48.63 11.31
C SER A 834 -1.00 49.24 12.17
N SER A 835 0.19 48.63 12.22
CA SER A 835 1.35 49.18 12.95
C SER A 835 2.69 48.90 12.26
N LEU A 836 3.61 49.87 12.33
CA LEU A 836 5.01 49.71 11.89
C LEU A 836 5.93 49.62 13.11
N SER A 837 6.54 48.45 13.35
CA SER A 837 7.57 48.24 14.36
C SER A 837 8.95 48.23 13.70
N ASN A 838 9.68 49.35 13.76
CA ASN A 838 10.98 49.49 13.10
C ASN A 838 12.15 49.53 14.09
N LYS A 839 12.75 48.35 14.34
CA LYS A 839 14.03 48.23 15.03
C LYS A 839 15.22 48.29 14.07
N GLY A 840 15.04 48.11 12.77
CA GLY A 840 16.12 48.04 11.76
C GLY A 840 16.49 49.36 11.07
N THR A 841 16.91 49.28 9.81
CA THR A 841 17.42 50.42 9.02
C THR A 841 16.63 50.65 7.73
N ILE A 842 15.97 51.80 7.58
CA ILE A 842 15.30 52.18 6.33
C ILE A 842 16.07 53.33 5.67
N VAL A 843 16.38 53.22 4.38
CA VAL A 843 17.14 54.23 3.62
C VAL A 843 16.33 54.75 2.43
N ALA A 844 16.11 56.06 2.38
CA ALA A 844 15.60 56.76 1.22
C ALA A 844 16.75 57.47 0.47
N TRP A 845 16.83 57.33 -0.85
CA TRP A 845 17.81 58.06 -1.66
C TRP A 845 17.18 59.01 -2.69
N ASP A 846 17.66 60.25 -2.74
CA ASP A 846 17.08 61.33 -3.54
C ASP A 846 17.37 61.24 -5.05
N GLY A 847 18.12 60.22 -5.46
CA GLY A 847 18.55 59.99 -6.84
C GLY A 847 19.69 60.89 -7.31
N LYS A 848 20.31 61.69 -6.44
CA LYS A 848 21.43 62.59 -6.77
C LYS A 848 22.73 62.09 -6.13
N ILE A 849 23.56 61.41 -6.92
CA ILE A 849 24.92 61.05 -6.53
C ILE A 849 25.83 62.25 -6.87
N GLU A 850 26.40 62.91 -5.86
CA GLU A 850 27.50 63.85 -6.13
C GLU A 850 28.73 63.07 -6.61
N ALA A 851 29.30 63.47 -7.75
CA ALA A 851 30.47 62.84 -8.34
C ALA A 851 31.79 63.13 -7.57
N LYS A 852 31.83 62.82 -6.26
CA LYS A 852 33.01 62.97 -5.41
C LYS A 852 33.46 61.60 -4.91
N LYS A 853 34.75 61.26 -5.10
CA LYS A 853 35.39 60.00 -4.67
C LYS A 853 35.58 59.90 -3.14
N GLN A 854 34.55 60.20 -2.35
CA GLN A 854 34.60 60.16 -0.90
C GLN A 854 33.28 59.64 -0.36
N ASP A 855 33.35 58.85 0.70
CA ASP A 855 32.15 58.38 1.37
C ASP A 855 31.32 59.57 1.88
N SER A 856 30.02 59.58 1.59
CA SER A 856 29.15 60.71 1.91
C SER A 856 27.74 60.23 2.25
N THR A 857 27.07 60.89 3.19
CA THR A 857 25.64 60.65 3.47
C THR A 857 24.72 61.55 2.64
N GLN A 858 25.28 62.41 1.79
CA GLN A 858 24.50 63.38 1.04
C GLN A 858 23.57 62.67 0.05
N GLY A 859 22.29 63.05 0.04
CA GLY A 859 21.26 62.40 -0.77
C GLY A 859 20.72 61.09 -0.19
N LEU A 860 21.16 60.68 1.02
CA LEU A 860 20.64 59.54 1.77
C LEU A 860 19.95 59.99 3.06
N LEU A 861 18.78 59.46 3.35
CA LEU A 861 18.06 59.64 4.60
C LEU A 861 17.82 58.28 5.26
N THR A 862 18.13 58.17 6.55
CA THR A 862 18.03 56.92 7.30
C THR A 862 17.00 57.02 8.42
N PHE A 863 16.16 56.00 8.60
CA PHE A 863 15.12 55.91 9.63
C PHE A 863 15.22 54.59 10.42
N GLY A 864 14.88 54.61 11.72
CA GLY A 864 14.74 53.43 12.60
C GLY A 864 15.40 53.59 13.97
N GLU A 865 14.97 52.79 14.95
CA GLU A 865 15.44 52.90 16.35
C GLU A 865 16.91 52.48 16.53
N THR A 866 17.37 51.45 15.80
CA THR A 866 18.76 51.00 15.80
C THR A 866 19.44 51.21 14.45
N ALA A 867 18.94 52.19 13.68
CA ALA A 867 19.34 52.38 12.30
C ALA A 867 20.85 52.58 12.12
N LYS A 868 21.44 51.77 11.25
CA LYS A 868 22.84 51.87 10.85
C LYS A 868 22.97 53.03 9.86
N GLN A 869 23.98 53.89 10.02
CA GLN A 869 24.22 54.99 9.10
C GLN A 869 24.46 54.46 7.68
N ALA A 870 23.75 55.02 6.70
CA ALA A 870 23.94 54.74 5.28
C ALA A 870 24.89 55.76 4.66
N THR A 871 25.91 55.30 3.93
CA THR A 871 26.86 56.16 3.20
C THR A 871 26.99 55.69 1.76
N TRP A 872 27.18 56.62 0.84
CA TRP A 872 27.73 56.31 -0.47
C TRP A 872 29.14 55.78 -0.29
N HIS A 873 29.47 54.72 -0.99
CA HIS A 873 30.82 54.23 -1.18
C HIS A 873 31.10 54.18 -2.69
N PHE A 874 32.30 54.57 -3.11
CA PHE A 874 32.68 54.56 -4.51
C PHE A 874 33.81 53.56 -4.71
N ASP A 875 33.61 52.60 -5.62
CA ASP A 875 34.65 51.63 -5.93
C ASP A 875 35.73 52.20 -6.89
N GLU A 876 36.69 51.36 -7.25
CA GLU A 876 37.78 51.72 -8.16
C GLU A 876 37.29 52.10 -9.58
N ASN A 877 36.07 51.69 -9.95
CA ASN A 877 35.42 51.96 -11.24
C ASN A 877 34.54 53.24 -11.23
N ASN A 878 34.46 53.95 -10.10
CA ASN A 878 33.52 55.05 -9.81
C ASN A 878 32.05 54.62 -9.75
N GLU A 879 31.78 53.34 -9.47
CA GLU A 879 30.43 52.88 -9.21
C GLU A 879 30.02 53.24 -7.79
N ALA A 880 28.78 53.68 -7.62
CA ALA A 880 28.25 54.13 -6.34
C ALA A 880 27.50 52.99 -5.65
N TRP A 881 27.84 52.74 -4.39
CA TRP A 881 27.31 51.69 -3.54
C TRP A 881 26.67 52.34 -2.31
N ILE A 882 25.55 51.82 -1.84
CA ILE A 882 25.07 52.14 -0.50
C ILE A 882 25.71 51.15 0.47
N ALA A 883 26.47 51.70 1.41
CA ALA A 883 27.06 50.97 2.52
C ALA A 883 26.22 51.20 3.78
N LEU A 884 25.83 50.12 4.46
CA LEU A 884 25.31 50.18 5.82
C LEU A 884 26.43 49.78 6.79
N ALA A 885 26.65 50.55 7.85
CA ALA A 885 27.72 50.28 8.81
C ALA A 885 27.75 48.80 9.27
N LYS A 886 28.87 48.10 9.04
CA LYS A 886 29.12 46.68 9.39
C LYS A 886 28.24 45.64 8.66
N LYS A 887 27.72 45.95 7.46
CA LYS A 887 27.03 45.02 6.56
C LYS A 887 27.64 45.11 5.14
N PRO A 888 27.41 44.11 4.26
CA PRO A 888 27.94 44.11 2.90
C PRO A 888 27.51 45.35 2.07
N LEU A 889 28.37 45.77 1.14
CA LEU A 889 28.10 46.87 0.21
C LEU A 889 27.02 46.46 -0.80
N THR A 890 26.01 47.29 -1.04
CA THR A 890 25.02 47.07 -2.10
C THR A 890 25.24 48.02 -3.26
N GLN A 891 25.44 47.48 -4.46
CA GLN A 891 25.55 48.25 -5.71
C GLN A 891 24.17 48.85 -6.06
N ILE A 892 24.12 50.10 -6.49
CA ILE A 892 22.91 50.67 -7.11
C ILE A 892 23.17 50.91 -8.59
N GLU A 893 22.49 50.11 -9.40
CA GLU A 893 22.63 49.97 -10.86
C GLU A 893 22.03 51.12 -11.67
N GLY A 894 22.59 51.51 -12.81
CA GLY A 894 22.78 50.64 -13.99
C GLY A 894 24.01 49.72 -14.12
N ILE A 895 23.71 48.42 -14.30
CA ILE A 895 24.38 47.17 -14.80
C ILE A 895 25.64 46.56 -14.07
N THR A 896 25.72 45.28 -13.57
CA THR A 896 25.39 44.62 -12.24
C THR A 896 26.49 43.60 -11.80
N LYS A 897 26.81 43.43 -10.49
CA LYS A 897 26.77 42.17 -9.66
C LYS A 897 27.32 42.36 -8.22
N PHE A 898 26.69 41.74 -7.20
CA PHE A 898 27.22 41.69 -5.82
C PHE A 898 28.53 40.88 -5.73
N VAL A 899 29.49 41.36 -4.93
CA VAL A 899 30.71 40.61 -4.58
C VAL A 899 30.75 40.43 -3.06
N ASP A 900 30.75 39.19 -2.59
CA ASP A 900 31.01 38.81 -1.20
C ASP A 900 32.47 39.11 -0.82
N LYS A 901 32.79 40.39 -0.63
CA LYS A 901 33.99 40.80 0.07
C LYS A 901 33.59 41.60 1.29
N GLU A 902 33.88 41.06 2.47
CA GLU A 902 33.92 41.82 3.72
C GLU A 902 35.01 42.90 3.60
N VAL A 903 34.67 44.04 2.99
CA VAL A 903 35.50 45.23 3.07
C VAL A 903 35.01 46.03 4.26
N THR A 904 35.63 45.80 5.41
CA THR A 904 35.50 46.72 6.55
C THR A 904 35.99 48.09 6.11
N PRO A 905 35.20 49.17 6.19
CA PRO A 905 35.69 50.50 5.88
C PRO A 905 36.84 50.83 6.84
N GLU A 906 38.04 51.05 6.31
CA GLU A 906 39.13 51.60 7.11
C GLU A 906 38.70 53.00 7.57
N GLY A 907 38.62 53.20 8.88
CA GLY A 907 38.28 54.49 9.45
C GLY A 907 39.23 55.59 8.95
N PRO A 908 38.82 56.87 8.97
CA PRO A 908 39.66 57.96 8.47
C PRO A 908 40.99 57.96 9.21
N SER A 909 42.07 57.70 8.46
CA SER A 909 43.44 57.73 8.96
C SER A 909 43.75 59.12 9.53
N THR A 910 44.02 59.18 10.83
CA THR A 910 44.61 60.35 11.48
C THR A 910 46.11 60.28 11.34
N ASP A 911 46.67 60.72 10.22
CA ASP A 911 48.11 61.03 10.17
C ASP A 911 48.43 62.38 9.53
N LYS A 912 49.19 63.16 10.31
CA LYS A 912 49.72 64.49 10.01
C LYS A 912 50.83 64.42 8.94
N PRO A 913 51.18 65.53 8.27
CA PRO A 913 52.13 65.53 7.17
C PRO A 913 53.54 65.09 7.58
N GLN A 914 54.17 64.38 6.63
CA GLN A 914 55.45 63.66 6.68
C GLN A 914 56.67 64.43 7.22
N ILE A 915 57.60 63.69 7.84
CA ILE A 915 59.04 63.97 7.78
C ILE A 915 59.81 62.70 7.36
N SER A 916 60.78 62.93 6.49
CA SER A 916 61.67 62.00 5.79
C SER A 916 62.74 61.34 6.65
N THR A 917 63.20 60.12 6.31
CA THR A 917 64.53 59.82 5.73
C THR A 917 64.88 58.32 5.82
N SER A 918 65.55 57.86 4.75
CA SER A 918 66.52 56.75 4.68
C SER A 918 66.06 55.30 4.92
N ASN A 919 65.95 54.56 3.82
CA ASN A 919 66.52 53.19 3.72
C ASN A 919 68.05 53.32 3.53
N PRO A 920 68.91 52.37 3.98
CA PRO A 920 68.93 51.03 3.36
C PRO A 920 69.47 49.83 4.22
N GLN A 921 69.35 48.61 3.66
CA GLN A 921 70.09 47.34 3.93
C GLN A 921 69.71 46.53 5.20
N THR A 922 69.67 45.19 5.29
CA THR A 922 69.81 43.99 4.42
C THR A 922 69.37 42.74 5.25
N SER A 923 68.90 41.69 4.57
CA SER A 923 68.56 40.30 5.04
C SER A 923 69.75 39.52 5.67
N PRO A 924 69.67 38.25 6.15
CA PRO A 924 68.59 37.37 6.69
C PRO A 924 68.95 36.67 8.04
N GLU A 925 68.07 35.77 8.51
CA GLU A 925 68.31 34.54 9.32
C GLU A 925 67.87 34.47 10.81
N SER A 926 67.07 33.41 11.05
CA SER A 926 66.92 32.58 12.26
C SER A 926 66.25 33.20 13.51
N GLY A 927 65.34 32.53 14.21
CA GLY A 927 64.77 31.19 14.10
C GLY A 927 63.74 30.97 15.22
N ASP A 928 62.91 29.94 15.06
CA ASP A 928 62.28 29.08 16.10
C ASP A 928 61.55 29.74 17.30
N THR A 929 60.35 29.33 17.73
CA THR A 929 59.62 28.06 17.69
C THR A 929 58.21 28.29 18.27
N THR A 930 57.25 27.40 17.94
CA THR A 930 56.30 26.73 18.88
C THR A 930 54.80 26.76 18.47
N ASN A 931 54.29 25.56 18.10
CA ASN A 931 52.90 25.05 17.97
C ASN A 931 52.07 25.46 16.73
N ALA A 932 52.00 24.72 15.61
CA ALA A 932 51.68 23.30 15.36
C ALA A 932 50.32 22.87 15.94
N VAL A 933 49.28 22.75 15.11
CA VAL A 933 48.82 21.48 14.48
C VAL A 933 48.47 20.40 15.51
N LEU A 934 47.20 20.38 15.89
CA LEU A 934 46.42 19.33 16.58
C LEU A 934 45.01 19.50 15.98
N TRP A 935 44.38 18.64 15.16
CA TRP A 935 44.44 17.18 15.02
C TRP A 935 43.90 16.68 13.65
N ILE A 936 44.34 17.25 12.52
CA ILE A 936 44.03 16.67 11.17
C ILE A 936 44.80 15.34 10.91
N VAL A 937 45.58 14.84 11.88
CA VAL A 937 46.31 13.56 11.81
C VAL A 937 45.59 12.38 12.50
N VAL A 938 44.40 12.58 13.10
CA VAL A 938 43.66 11.45 13.73
C VAL A 938 42.85 10.58 12.77
N LEU A 939 42.42 11.07 11.60
CA LEU A 939 41.58 10.27 10.71
C LEU A 939 42.34 9.51 9.60
N ALA A 940 43.58 9.88 9.29
CA ALA A 940 44.36 9.24 8.23
C ALA A 940 45.28 8.09 8.72
N ALA A 941 45.52 7.95 10.03
CA ALA A 941 46.36 6.89 10.60
C ALA A 941 45.57 5.70 11.19
N ALA A 942 44.24 5.81 11.35
CA ALA A 942 43.39 4.70 11.80
C ALA A 942 42.97 3.75 10.65
N GLY A 943 43.01 4.21 9.39
CA GLY A 943 42.63 3.42 8.21
C GLY A 943 43.66 2.39 7.73
N LEU A 944 44.93 2.49 8.15
CA LEU A 944 46.01 1.55 7.71
C LEU A 944 46.43 0.53 8.79
N GLY A 945 45.89 0.63 10.01
CA GLY A 945 46.13 -0.34 11.10
C GLY A 945 45.18 -1.56 11.10
N ILE A 946 43.95 -1.41 10.58
CA ILE A 946 42.94 -2.50 10.57
C ILE A 946 43.24 -3.53 9.45
N VAL A 947 43.88 -3.10 8.36
CA VAL A 947 44.28 -3.99 7.26
C VAL A 947 45.45 -4.91 7.66
N PHE A 948 46.28 -4.55 8.66
CA PHE A 948 47.41 -5.38 9.08
C PHE A 948 47.07 -6.39 10.21
N VAL A 949 45.98 -6.18 10.97
CA VAL A 949 45.54 -7.12 12.02
C VAL A 949 44.66 -8.25 11.46
N ILE A 950 43.90 -8.00 10.39
CA ILE A 950 43.08 -9.05 9.74
C ILE A 950 43.94 -10.08 8.98
N TYR A 951 45.15 -9.72 8.52
CA TYR A 951 46.02 -10.67 7.82
C TYR A 951 46.84 -11.60 8.74
N ARG A 952 46.89 -11.38 10.07
CA ARG A 952 47.72 -12.21 10.99
C ARG A 952 46.97 -13.22 11.87
N ASN A 953 45.63 -13.23 11.85
CA ASN A 953 44.83 -14.27 12.54
C ASN A 953 44.38 -15.44 11.64
N LYS A 954 44.92 -15.57 10.42
CA LYS A 954 44.78 -16.75 9.55
C LYS A 954 46.04 -17.63 9.47
N LYS A 955 46.86 -17.66 10.54
CA LYS A 955 47.85 -18.73 10.77
C LYS A 955 48.01 -19.04 12.26
N LYS A 956 47.07 -19.81 12.81
CA LYS A 956 47.34 -21.07 13.52
C LYS A 956 46.07 -21.88 13.66
#